data_AF-A0A0L1IYZ7-F1
#
_entry.id   AF-A0A0L1IYZ7-F1
#
_cell.length_a   1.000
_cell.length_b   1.000
_cell.length_c   1.000
_cell.angle_alpha   90.00
_cell.angle_beta   90.00
_cell.angle_gamma   90.00
#
_symmetry.space_group_name_H-M   'P 1'
#
loop_
_entity.id
_entity.type
_entity.pdbx_description
1 polymer ?
#
loop_
_entity_poly.entity_id
_entity_poly.type
_entity_poly.pdbx_seq_one_letter_code
_entity_poly.pdbx_strand_id
1 'polypeptide(L)'
;LHFANTSLFPLATRSVPDSETYLLLTRPIYQSPGLEHVILTVPILIHIASGIALRNLRSSRRARLYGAETRVQRYSLNFWPRMSLQARLGYCFVPFLGAHVLVNRITPLIADGGSSGVGLGYVAHGIARNPVFWNVYYVTLAAVGMWHIVGGWAAWMGWRVTTAQKERGYKKCSMESYLGHTESEEQVKRKRKMWWIVNGVAALGTTVWLAGALGIIGRGGQGSGWEASGWNEIYKQYDGKEYHAVKEGNAFILNPPSQAAASTGTRRDLKAEDEAQSVFYNPIQQFNRDLSVLAIKAYGEHVLASKKQRAERRQKRGAADGKSKGKKRKREDGDEEEPNGKGSNFDNQTGRSDHLASESHTGENTTPAFTILDALSATGLRALRYASEIPFATCIVANDLSSSAIKSMKLNIEYNRLGKLIQPNTGDARTYMYSTLNPANTQTSGLHTGKFDVIDLDPYGSAAPFMESAVQAVKDGGLLCVTCTDAGVWASNGYPEKSYALYGGVPTKAAKYGLAIEPLLSLSIDFYARVFVRVHRSPADVKFASGNTMVVYNCDSGCGAWSTQPLTQTKPRLDKKGNPFYHHGFAQGPMANTNCAHCGMKTHIGGPMWAGPLHNPHFIRRILAMLPEVDRSIYQTVDRIEGMLTTALEEDLIPNDPIQGASSETTLSKIKDAELNEDPAIIPRMDPALREPYPFYFSLSALSKVLHTSTISSDAFRGAVRHLGYQCTRSHTKPNSIRTDAPWDVIWEIMREWVRQKSPIKENALKPSTAGAAIMAKSRGNIQKLKEGEKNLNLLKQEIVSAAENGKDISDVVTKVEAALYRSGFWQALNQSESDSRPANMQKEPQSSNQVHGTLTNKSNTSTLDVVFDESLGREVVKKRLVRYQLNPRANWGPLNRASGRRQG
;
A
#
# COMPACT_ATOMS: atom_id res chain seq x y z
N LEU A 1 17.95 3.93 -50.72
CA LEU A 1 17.97 3.61 -49.27
C LEU A 1 16.63 3.07 -48.79
N HIS A 2 15.60 3.87 -48.47
CA HIS A 2 14.30 3.35 -47.97
C HIS A 2 13.67 2.23 -48.84
N PHE A 3 13.71 2.37 -50.19
CA PHE A 3 13.32 1.32 -51.14
C PHE A 3 14.16 0.03 -51.03
N ALA A 4 15.45 0.13 -50.70
CA ALA A 4 16.30 -1.05 -50.49
C ALA A 4 15.88 -1.79 -49.21
N ASN A 5 15.67 -1.06 -48.11
CA ASN A 5 15.32 -1.64 -46.82
C ASN A 5 13.91 -2.25 -46.77
N THR A 6 12.94 -1.63 -47.47
CA THR A 6 11.53 -2.06 -47.44
C THR A 6 11.12 -2.91 -48.64
N SER A 7 12.05 -3.19 -49.57
CA SER A 7 11.77 -4.06 -50.71
C SER A 7 12.96 -4.93 -51.13
N LEU A 8 14.10 -4.35 -51.51
CA LEU A 8 15.20 -5.15 -52.10
C LEU A 8 15.86 -6.13 -51.13
N PHE A 9 16.19 -5.71 -49.90
CA PHE A 9 16.74 -6.62 -48.89
C PHE A 9 15.72 -7.71 -48.49
N PRO A 10 14.44 -7.39 -48.19
CA PRO A 10 13.39 -8.40 -48.02
C PRO A 10 13.27 -9.40 -49.18
N LEU A 11 13.37 -8.96 -50.43
CA LEU A 11 13.33 -9.85 -51.59
C LEU A 11 14.57 -10.75 -51.70
N ALA A 12 15.74 -10.25 -51.31
CA ALA A 12 17.00 -10.99 -51.36
C ALA A 12 17.11 -12.02 -50.23
N THR A 13 16.77 -11.65 -49.00
CA THR A 13 16.82 -12.53 -47.81
C THR A 13 15.64 -13.47 -47.72
N ARG A 14 14.48 -13.09 -48.29
CA ARG A 14 13.17 -13.77 -48.18
C ARG A 14 12.68 -13.95 -46.74
N SER A 15 13.22 -13.17 -45.80
CA SER A 15 13.05 -13.35 -44.36
C SER A 15 13.01 -12.00 -43.65
N VAL A 16 12.02 -11.79 -42.77
CA VAL A 16 11.88 -10.52 -42.03
C VAL A 16 13.00 -10.33 -40.99
N PRO A 17 13.35 -11.33 -40.14
CA PRO A 17 14.47 -11.22 -39.22
C PRO A 17 15.81 -10.91 -39.91
N ASP A 18 16.13 -11.60 -41.00
CA ASP A 18 17.41 -11.39 -41.71
C ASP A 18 17.46 -10.05 -42.45
N SER A 19 16.30 -9.51 -42.83
CA SER A 19 16.20 -8.15 -43.39
C SER A 19 16.45 -7.06 -42.35
N GLU A 20 16.11 -7.33 -41.09
CA GLU A 20 16.25 -6.39 -39.98
C GLU A 20 17.72 -6.02 -39.76
N THR A 21 18.65 -6.96 -39.93
CA THR A 21 20.10 -6.72 -39.86
C THR A 21 20.57 -5.65 -40.85
N TYR A 22 20.01 -5.63 -42.07
CA TYR A 22 20.30 -4.59 -43.06
C TYR A 22 19.63 -3.25 -42.73
N LEU A 23 18.43 -3.27 -42.12
CA LEU A 23 17.80 -2.05 -41.61
C LEU A 23 18.67 -1.42 -40.50
N LEU A 24 19.20 -2.23 -39.57
CA LEU A 24 20.13 -1.81 -38.51
C LEU A 24 21.39 -1.13 -39.08
N LEU A 25 21.98 -1.65 -40.16
CA LEU A 25 23.15 -1.04 -40.81
C LEU A 25 22.87 0.38 -41.33
N THR A 26 21.66 0.63 -41.85
CA THR A 26 21.25 1.96 -42.33
C THR A 26 20.68 2.88 -41.22
N ARG A 27 20.42 2.33 -40.03
CA ARG A 27 19.78 3.00 -38.90
C ARG A 27 20.42 4.33 -38.49
N PRO A 28 21.77 4.48 -38.46
CA PRO A 28 22.39 5.76 -38.12
C PRO A 28 22.03 6.91 -39.05
N ILE A 29 21.63 6.64 -40.30
CA ILE A 29 21.19 7.65 -41.28
C ILE A 29 19.69 7.98 -41.10
N TYR A 30 18.91 7.01 -40.62
CA TYR A 30 17.44 7.05 -40.59
C TYR A 30 16.81 7.31 -39.22
N GLN A 31 17.56 7.25 -38.13
CA GLN A 31 17.02 7.36 -36.75
C GLN A 31 17.99 8.05 -35.77
N SER A 32 19.06 8.69 -36.24
CA SER A 32 19.89 9.50 -35.35
C SER A 32 19.25 10.88 -35.10
N PRO A 33 19.25 11.38 -33.84
CA PRO A 33 18.70 12.69 -33.51
C PRO A 33 19.30 13.80 -34.38
N GLY A 34 18.43 14.61 -35.01
CA GLY A 34 18.82 15.70 -35.90
C GLY A 34 19.07 15.28 -37.36
N LEU A 35 19.86 14.24 -37.61
CA LEU A 35 20.24 13.86 -38.99
C LEU A 35 19.04 13.36 -39.82
N GLU A 36 18.12 12.59 -39.22
CA GLU A 36 16.88 12.16 -39.88
C GLU A 36 16.08 13.38 -40.38
N HIS A 37 16.02 14.45 -39.59
CA HIS A 37 15.31 15.68 -39.97
C HIS A 37 16.02 16.45 -41.08
N VAL A 38 17.35 16.52 -41.06
CA VAL A 38 18.15 17.18 -42.11
C VAL A 38 18.06 16.43 -43.44
N ILE A 39 18.09 15.09 -43.43
CA ILE A 39 18.10 14.26 -44.65
C ILE A 39 16.69 14.01 -45.22
N LEU A 40 15.66 13.91 -44.37
CA LEU A 40 14.30 13.52 -44.80
C LEU A 40 13.25 14.59 -44.52
N THR A 41 13.05 14.98 -43.26
CA THR A 41 11.91 15.83 -42.87
C THR A 41 11.97 17.21 -43.53
N VAL A 42 13.10 17.91 -43.42
CA VAL A 42 13.28 19.27 -43.95
C VAL A 42 13.22 19.29 -45.48
N PRO A 43 13.93 18.41 -46.24
CA PRO A 43 13.81 18.36 -47.69
C PRO A 43 12.39 18.08 -48.20
N ILE A 44 11.63 17.17 -47.55
CA ILE A 44 10.24 16.87 -47.93
C ILE A 44 9.34 18.08 -47.69
N LEU A 45 9.46 18.75 -46.54
CA LEU A 45 8.69 19.96 -46.24
C LEU A 45 9.02 21.10 -47.21
N ILE A 46 10.30 21.32 -47.52
CA ILE A 46 10.73 22.32 -48.51
C ILE A 46 10.20 21.97 -49.92
N HIS A 47 10.19 20.70 -50.31
CA HIS A 47 9.63 20.25 -51.59
C HIS A 47 8.12 20.56 -51.69
N ILE A 48 7.35 20.24 -50.65
CA ILE A 48 5.90 20.52 -50.61
C ILE A 48 5.65 22.04 -50.59
N ALA A 49 6.34 22.78 -49.73
CA ALA A 49 6.19 24.22 -49.59
C ALA A 49 6.56 24.97 -50.88
N SER A 50 7.66 24.60 -51.54
CA SER A 50 8.07 25.18 -52.82
C SER A 50 7.09 24.84 -53.95
N GLY A 51 6.52 23.63 -53.96
CA GLY A 51 5.44 23.25 -54.90
C GLY A 51 4.19 24.13 -54.76
N ILE A 52 3.76 24.41 -53.52
CA ILE A 52 2.63 25.30 -53.21
C ILE A 52 2.98 26.76 -53.57
N ALA A 53 4.16 27.24 -53.15
CA ALA A 53 4.62 28.60 -53.43
C ALA A 53 4.74 28.88 -54.92
N LEU A 54 5.38 27.99 -55.69
CA LEU A 54 5.46 28.10 -57.16
C LEU A 54 4.09 28.09 -57.83
N ARG A 55 3.12 27.35 -57.29
CA ARG A 55 1.74 27.36 -57.81
C ARG A 55 1.05 28.70 -57.56
N ASN A 56 1.15 29.24 -56.35
CA ASN A 56 0.61 30.56 -56.00
C ASN A 56 1.29 31.70 -56.79
N LEU A 57 2.61 31.65 -56.95
CA LEU A 57 3.38 32.61 -57.77
C LEU A 57 2.99 32.54 -59.25
N ARG A 58 2.85 31.34 -59.83
CA ARG A 58 2.37 31.17 -61.23
C ARG A 58 0.94 31.68 -61.39
N SER A 59 0.06 31.42 -60.43
CA SER A 59 -1.31 31.95 -60.43
C SER A 59 -1.31 33.48 -60.39
N SER A 60 -0.54 34.10 -59.48
CA SER A 60 -0.47 35.56 -59.38
C SER A 60 0.22 36.22 -60.58
N ARG A 61 1.23 35.60 -61.21
CA ARG A 61 1.83 36.10 -62.46
C ARG A 61 0.84 36.03 -63.62
N ARG A 62 0.08 34.93 -63.73
CA ARG A 62 -0.95 34.77 -64.75
C ARG A 62 -2.11 35.76 -64.57
N ALA A 63 -2.52 36.04 -63.33
CA ALA A 63 -3.54 37.04 -63.06
C ALA A 63 -3.10 38.47 -63.44
N ARG A 64 -1.81 38.83 -63.21
CA ARG A 64 -1.25 40.11 -63.70
C ARG A 64 -1.24 40.20 -65.23
N LEU A 65 -0.93 39.10 -65.94
CA LEU A 65 -1.00 39.05 -67.41
C LEU A 65 -2.42 39.27 -67.97
N TYR A 66 -3.47 39.09 -67.15
CA TYR A 66 -4.86 39.42 -67.50
C TYR A 66 -5.36 40.70 -66.79
N GLY A 67 -4.46 41.63 -66.43
CA GLY A 67 -4.81 42.97 -65.95
C GLY A 67 -5.27 43.07 -64.47
N ALA A 68 -5.15 42.00 -63.68
CA ALA A 68 -5.50 42.06 -62.25
C ALA A 68 -4.34 42.56 -61.38
N GLU A 69 -4.31 43.86 -61.14
CA GLU A 69 -3.28 44.53 -60.33
C GLU A 69 -3.55 44.40 -58.82
N THR A 70 -4.79 44.69 -58.39
CA THR A 70 -5.17 44.64 -56.98
C THR A 70 -5.29 43.21 -56.44
N ARG A 71 -5.26 43.04 -55.11
CA ARG A 71 -5.47 41.73 -54.47
C ARG A 71 -6.92 41.23 -54.67
N VAL A 72 -7.89 42.14 -54.74
CA VAL A 72 -9.32 41.85 -54.92
C VAL A 72 -9.61 41.37 -56.34
N GLN A 73 -9.12 42.07 -57.37
CA GLN A 73 -9.24 41.63 -58.77
C GLN A 73 -8.58 40.26 -59.02
N ARG A 74 -7.51 39.92 -58.28
CA ARG A 74 -6.88 38.59 -58.37
C ARG A 74 -7.73 37.46 -57.78
N TYR A 75 -8.68 37.76 -56.88
CA TYR A 75 -9.62 36.78 -56.34
C TYR A 75 -10.90 36.65 -57.18
N SER A 76 -11.32 37.68 -57.93
CA SER A 76 -12.49 37.58 -58.82
C SER A 76 -12.21 36.80 -60.11
N LEU A 77 -10.94 36.64 -60.50
CA LEU A 77 -10.53 35.78 -61.62
C LEU A 77 -10.58 34.29 -61.25
N ASN A 78 -11.75 33.66 -61.44
CA ASN A 78 -12.03 32.24 -61.14
C ASN A 78 -11.23 31.20 -61.97
N PHE A 79 -10.25 31.61 -62.79
CA PHE A 79 -9.43 30.72 -63.62
C PHE A 79 -8.24 30.12 -62.85
N TRP A 80 -8.52 29.18 -61.94
CA TRP A 80 -7.48 28.34 -61.37
C TRP A 80 -6.78 27.52 -62.48
N PRO A 81 -5.45 27.59 -62.63
CA PRO A 81 -4.76 26.90 -63.73
C PRO A 81 -4.88 25.38 -63.55
N ARG A 82 -5.39 24.69 -64.59
CA ARG A 82 -5.55 23.22 -64.60
C ARG A 82 -4.30 22.53 -64.04
N MET A 83 -4.49 21.72 -63.01
CA MET A 83 -3.39 21.03 -62.33
C MET A 83 -2.78 20.01 -63.28
N SER A 84 -1.45 19.99 -63.40
CA SER A 84 -0.77 18.87 -64.04
C SER A 84 -1.05 17.58 -63.28
N LEU A 85 -1.11 16.45 -63.99
CA LEU A 85 -1.28 15.13 -63.37
C LEU A 85 -0.23 14.90 -62.25
N GLN A 86 1.01 15.30 -62.52
CA GLN A 86 2.12 15.28 -61.58
C GLN A 86 1.83 16.03 -60.27
N ALA A 87 1.23 17.23 -60.35
CA ALA A 87 0.86 18.00 -59.17
C ALA A 87 -0.31 17.35 -58.42
N ARG A 88 -1.33 16.85 -59.13
CA ARG A 88 -2.46 16.13 -58.51
C ARG A 88 -1.98 14.93 -57.70
N LEU A 89 -1.10 14.12 -58.28
CA LEU A 89 -0.53 12.95 -57.60
C LEU A 89 0.34 13.34 -56.40
N GLY A 90 1.08 14.45 -56.48
CA GLY A 90 1.81 15.01 -55.32
C GLY A 90 0.86 15.34 -54.15
N TYR A 91 -0.22 16.09 -54.40
CA TYR A 91 -1.19 16.40 -53.35
C TYR A 91 -1.95 15.18 -52.83
N CYS A 92 -2.22 14.17 -53.68
CA CYS A 92 -2.77 12.90 -53.24
C CYS A 92 -1.78 12.10 -52.38
N PHE A 93 -0.47 12.18 -52.65
CA PHE A 93 0.57 11.46 -51.91
C PHE A 93 0.79 12.00 -50.49
N VAL A 94 0.68 13.33 -50.28
CA VAL A 94 0.90 13.98 -48.97
C VAL A 94 0.11 13.34 -47.81
N PRO A 95 -1.22 13.13 -47.87
CA PRO A 95 -1.96 12.50 -46.77
C PRO A 95 -1.57 11.04 -46.54
N PHE A 96 -1.27 10.27 -47.60
CA PHE A 96 -0.77 8.89 -47.43
C PHE A 96 0.60 8.88 -46.75
N LEU A 97 1.53 9.75 -47.18
CA LEU A 97 2.85 9.89 -46.55
C LEU A 97 2.74 10.36 -45.09
N GLY A 98 1.84 11.30 -44.80
CA GLY A 98 1.55 11.77 -43.44
C GLY A 98 1.07 10.64 -42.52
N ALA A 99 0.11 9.82 -42.98
CA ALA A 99 -0.34 8.63 -42.25
C ALA A 99 0.78 7.60 -42.06
N HIS A 100 1.68 7.44 -43.05
CA HIS A 100 2.80 6.51 -42.97
C HIS A 100 3.81 6.93 -41.88
N VAL A 101 4.11 8.23 -41.80
CA VAL A 101 4.96 8.82 -40.77
C VAL A 101 4.29 8.78 -39.40
N LEU A 102 2.98 9.05 -39.32
CA LEU A 102 2.22 8.97 -38.07
C LEU A 102 2.39 7.60 -37.42
N VAL A 103 2.11 6.53 -38.17
CA VAL A 103 2.09 5.14 -37.68
C VAL A 103 3.50 4.62 -37.38
N ASN A 104 4.49 4.92 -38.22
CA ASN A 104 5.83 4.30 -38.13
C ASN A 104 6.90 5.18 -37.45
N ARG A 105 6.54 6.40 -37.02
CA ARG A 105 7.46 7.32 -36.32
C ARG A 105 6.82 8.04 -35.15
N ILE A 106 5.65 8.64 -35.33
CA ILE A 106 5.04 9.48 -34.28
C ILE A 106 4.40 8.63 -33.17
N THR A 107 3.59 7.62 -33.52
CA THR A 107 2.94 6.76 -32.52
C THR A 107 3.95 6.03 -31.61
N PRO A 108 5.04 5.41 -32.11
CA PRO A 108 6.04 4.77 -31.26
C PRO A 108 6.87 5.78 -30.44
N LEU A 109 7.12 6.99 -30.96
CA LEU A 109 7.78 8.06 -30.20
C LEU A 109 6.94 8.53 -29.00
N ILE A 110 5.61 8.53 -29.14
CA ILE A 110 4.68 8.87 -28.05
C ILE A 110 4.58 7.74 -27.02
N ALA A 111 4.51 6.48 -27.48
CA ALA A 111 4.33 5.32 -26.59
C ALA A 111 5.60 4.92 -25.84
N ASP A 112 6.72 4.73 -26.57
CA ASP A 112 7.96 4.15 -26.03
C ASP A 112 9.05 5.22 -25.73
N GLY A 113 8.74 6.50 -25.97
CA GLY A 113 9.71 7.60 -25.86
C GLY A 113 10.79 7.63 -26.96
N GLY A 114 10.70 6.74 -27.96
CA GLY A 114 11.66 6.65 -29.05
C GLY A 114 11.21 5.71 -30.17
N SER A 115 11.67 5.95 -31.41
CA SER A 115 11.34 5.09 -32.57
C SER A 115 12.35 3.94 -32.79
N SER A 116 13.27 3.70 -31.85
CA SER A 116 14.30 2.65 -31.90
C SER A 116 13.76 1.22 -31.74
N GLY A 117 12.50 1.04 -31.30
CA GLY A 117 11.81 -0.26 -31.36
C GLY A 117 11.18 -0.59 -32.73
N VAL A 118 11.15 0.36 -33.66
CA VAL A 118 10.37 0.23 -34.91
C VAL A 118 11.17 -0.44 -36.02
N GLY A 119 10.96 -1.74 -36.18
CA GLY A 119 11.54 -2.57 -37.25
C GLY A 119 10.54 -3.01 -38.33
N LEU A 120 10.98 -3.86 -39.25
CA LEU A 120 10.11 -4.52 -40.24
C LEU A 120 9.10 -5.46 -39.58
N GLY A 121 9.46 -6.07 -38.45
CA GLY A 121 8.56 -6.90 -37.64
C GLY A 121 7.34 -6.14 -37.08
N TYR A 122 7.50 -4.88 -36.68
CA TYR A 122 6.41 -4.00 -36.26
C TYR A 122 5.42 -3.76 -37.42
N VAL A 123 5.94 -3.49 -38.62
CA VAL A 123 5.12 -3.28 -39.83
C VAL A 123 4.38 -4.57 -40.22
N ALA A 124 5.05 -5.73 -40.16
CA ALA A 124 4.46 -7.04 -40.39
C ALA A 124 3.31 -7.33 -39.42
N HIS A 125 3.52 -7.09 -38.12
CA HIS A 125 2.49 -7.25 -37.08
C HIS A 125 1.27 -6.34 -37.34
N GLY A 126 1.49 -5.08 -37.72
CA GLY A 126 0.42 -4.15 -38.11
C GLY A 126 -0.41 -4.66 -39.30
N ILE A 127 0.26 -5.13 -40.36
CA ILE A 127 -0.40 -5.74 -41.53
C ILE A 127 -1.18 -7.00 -41.11
N ALA A 128 -0.60 -7.88 -40.29
CA ALA A 128 -1.25 -9.11 -39.83
C ALA A 128 -2.51 -8.84 -38.99
N ARG A 129 -2.60 -7.70 -38.30
CA ARG A 129 -3.77 -7.33 -37.47
C ARG A 129 -4.95 -6.78 -38.29
N ASN A 130 -4.71 -6.08 -39.40
CA ASN A 130 -5.76 -5.64 -40.33
C ASN A 130 -5.27 -5.75 -41.79
N PRO A 131 -5.26 -6.96 -42.37
CA PRO A 131 -4.62 -7.20 -43.66
C PRO A 131 -5.32 -6.48 -44.80
N VAL A 132 -6.66 -6.37 -44.77
CA VAL A 132 -7.42 -5.71 -45.85
C VAL A 132 -7.08 -4.22 -45.91
N PHE A 133 -7.15 -3.51 -44.78
CA PHE A 133 -6.87 -2.07 -44.73
C PHE A 133 -5.42 -1.77 -45.12
N TRP A 134 -4.45 -2.44 -44.47
CA TRP A 134 -3.04 -2.13 -44.70
C TRP A 134 -2.56 -2.53 -46.08
N ASN A 135 -3.02 -3.64 -46.67
CA ASN A 135 -2.64 -4.00 -48.04
C ASN A 135 -3.15 -2.97 -49.05
N VAL A 136 -4.43 -2.55 -48.97
CA VAL A 136 -4.99 -1.52 -49.86
C VAL A 136 -4.26 -0.18 -49.69
N TYR A 137 -3.96 0.20 -48.45
CA TYR A 137 -3.21 1.41 -48.12
C TYR A 137 -1.79 1.39 -48.72
N TYR A 138 -1.01 0.32 -48.49
CA TYR A 138 0.36 0.22 -48.98
C TYR A 138 0.46 0.09 -50.51
N VAL A 139 -0.47 -0.61 -51.16
CA VAL A 139 -0.59 -0.61 -52.64
C VAL A 139 -0.80 0.81 -53.17
N THR A 140 -1.73 1.56 -52.57
CA THR A 140 -2.05 2.92 -53.01
C THR A 140 -0.89 3.90 -52.77
N LEU A 141 -0.27 3.84 -51.58
CA LEU A 141 0.90 4.64 -51.21
C LEU A 141 2.07 4.40 -52.18
N ALA A 142 2.41 3.14 -52.45
CA ALA A 142 3.51 2.77 -53.33
C ALA A 142 3.27 3.20 -54.79
N ALA A 143 2.06 2.94 -55.33
CA ALA A 143 1.75 3.27 -56.72
C ALA A 143 1.72 4.80 -56.98
N VAL A 144 1.07 5.57 -56.10
CA VAL A 144 1.00 7.03 -56.21
C VAL A 144 2.39 7.65 -55.99
N GLY A 145 3.14 7.16 -54.99
CA GLY A 145 4.48 7.65 -54.67
C GLY A 145 5.50 7.37 -55.78
N MET A 146 5.57 6.13 -56.26
CA MET A 146 6.50 5.74 -57.33
C MET A 146 6.23 6.50 -58.62
N TRP A 147 4.96 6.65 -59.01
CA TRP A 147 4.60 7.47 -60.16
C TRP A 147 5.02 8.93 -59.95
N HIS A 148 4.78 9.51 -58.77
CA HIS A 148 5.16 10.89 -58.50
C HIS A 148 6.69 11.08 -58.59
N ILE A 149 7.49 10.14 -58.09
CA ILE A 149 8.96 10.20 -58.18
C ILE A 149 9.41 10.08 -59.64
N VAL A 150 9.01 9.01 -60.35
CA VAL A 150 9.47 8.71 -61.72
C VAL A 150 8.96 9.74 -62.73
N GLY A 151 7.70 10.17 -62.62
CA GLY A 151 7.12 11.24 -63.44
C GLY A 151 7.73 12.61 -63.15
N GLY A 152 8.18 12.84 -61.91
CA GLY A 152 8.89 14.05 -61.49
C GLY A 152 10.30 14.12 -62.08
N TRP A 153 11.06 13.02 -61.99
CA TRP A 153 12.38 12.90 -62.62
C TRP A 153 12.29 12.99 -64.15
N ALA A 154 11.33 12.33 -64.79
CA ALA A 154 11.12 12.47 -66.23
C ALA A 154 10.87 13.94 -66.62
N ALA A 155 10.01 14.66 -65.90
CA ALA A 155 9.74 16.07 -66.15
C ALA A 155 10.97 16.97 -65.89
N TRP A 156 11.81 16.64 -64.91
CA TRP A 156 13.07 17.34 -64.63
C TRP A 156 14.12 17.13 -65.74
N MET A 157 14.22 15.91 -66.28
CA MET A 157 15.03 15.55 -67.45
C MET A 157 14.46 16.09 -68.79
N GLY A 158 13.48 17.00 -68.75
CA GLY A 158 12.85 17.61 -69.93
C GLY A 158 11.83 16.73 -70.66
N TRP A 159 11.56 15.51 -70.18
CA TRP A 159 10.61 14.60 -70.80
C TRP A 159 9.17 14.98 -70.41
N ARG A 160 8.47 15.69 -71.29
CA ARG A 160 7.06 16.08 -71.08
C ARG A 160 6.13 14.88 -71.26
N VAL A 161 5.91 14.12 -70.18
CA VAL A 161 5.06 12.92 -70.13
C VAL A 161 3.56 13.25 -69.98
N THR A 162 3.16 14.50 -69.78
CA THR A 162 1.74 14.86 -69.67
C THR A 162 1.05 14.83 -71.04
N THR A 163 0.28 13.77 -71.26
CA THR A 163 -0.89 13.63 -72.16
C THR A 163 -1.27 14.91 -72.93
N ALA A 164 -1.04 14.93 -74.23
CA ALA A 164 -2.05 14.51 -75.21
C ALA A 164 -3.31 15.40 -75.14
N GLN A 165 -3.31 16.42 -76.00
CA GLN A 165 -4.47 17.25 -76.31
C GLN A 165 -5.51 16.35 -77.02
N LYS A 166 -6.44 15.79 -76.24
CA LYS A 166 -7.49 14.92 -76.80
C LYS A 166 -8.41 15.78 -77.65
N GLU A 167 -8.37 15.57 -78.96
CA GLU A 167 -9.20 16.26 -79.93
C GLU A 167 -10.68 16.17 -79.54
N ARG A 168 -11.38 17.31 -79.62
CA ARG A 168 -12.84 17.34 -79.69
C ARG A 168 -13.21 17.86 -81.07
N GLY A 169 -13.81 17.00 -81.87
CA GLY A 169 -14.34 17.39 -83.17
C GLY A 169 -15.44 18.45 -83.04
N TYR A 170 -15.42 19.40 -83.99
CA TYR A 170 -16.57 20.13 -84.51
C TYR A 170 -17.50 20.88 -83.52
N LYS A 171 -17.27 22.20 -83.35
CA LYS A 171 -18.19 23.22 -83.91
C LYS A 171 -17.67 24.68 -83.75
N LYS A 172 -17.62 25.36 -84.90
CA LYS A 172 -17.71 26.82 -85.18
C LYS A 172 -16.92 27.87 -84.38
N CYS A 173 -16.09 28.58 -85.16
CA CYS A 173 -15.93 30.04 -85.21
C CYS A 173 -15.25 30.79 -84.03
N SER A 174 -13.93 30.95 -84.12
CA SER A 174 -13.24 32.19 -83.73
C SER A 174 -11.88 32.28 -84.48
N MET A 175 -11.32 33.49 -84.55
CA MET A 175 -10.31 33.91 -85.52
C MET A 175 -8.87 33.69 -85.01
N GLU A 176 -8.35 32.47 -85.11
CA GLU A 176 -7.00 32.12 -84.60
C GLU A 176 -6.23 31.14 -85.53
N SER A 177 -6.29 31.37 -86.84
CA SER A 177 -5.81 30.44 -87.89
C SER A 177 -4.57 30.93 -88.68
N TYR A 178 -3.71 31.79 -88.10
CA TYR A 178 -2.62 32.45 -88.84
C TYR A 178 -1.18 32.25 -88.31
N LEU A 179 -0.98 31.44 -87.26
CA LEU A 179 0.36 31.03 -86.82
C LEU A 179 0.44 29.51 -86.71
N GLY A 180 0.75 28.88 -87.84
CA GLY A 180 0.97 27.44 -87.92
C GLY A 180 2.31 27.03 -87.31
N HIS A 181 2.27 26.08 -86.38
CA HIS A 181 3.43 25.25 -86.07
C HIS A 181 2.98 23.79 -86.12
N THR A 182 3.29 23.12 -87.22
CA THR A 182 3.09 21.68 -87.36
C THR A 182 4.06 20.97 -86.41
N GLU A 183 3.55 20.33 -85.35
CA GLU A 183 4.38 19.38 -84.58
C GLU A 183 4.74 18.22 -85.52
N SER A 184 6.03 17.99 -85.76
CA SER A 184 6.45 16.88 -86.63
C SER A 184 6.00 15.54 -86.05
N GLU A 185 5.61 14.59 -86.91
CA GLU A 185 5.17 13.27 -86.45
C GLU A 185 6.21 12.58 -85.55
N GLU A 186 7.49 12.82 -85.79
CA GLU A 186 8.58 12.30 -84.98
C GLU A 186 8.52 12.78 -83.53
N GLN A 187 8.16 14.05 -83.28
CA GLN A 187 7.97 14.56 -81.94
C GLN A 187 6.80 13.88 -81.23
N VAL A 188 5.70 13.61 -81.93
CA VAL A 188 4.54 12.88 -81.38
C VAL A 188 4.91 11.42 -81.08
N LYS A 189 5.59 10.73 -82.01
CA LYS A 189 6.09 9.36 -81.81
C LYS A 189 7.09 9.29 -80.64
N ARG A 190 8.00 10.25 -80.51
CA ARG A 190 8.97 10.36 -79.40
C ARG A 190 8.29 10.63 -78.05
N LYS A 191 7.30 11.55 -77.99
CA LYS A 191 6.48 11.79 -76.79
C LYS A 191 5.73 10.52 -76.36
N ARG A 192 5.11 9.78 -77.30
CA ARG A 192 4.37 8.54 -77.04
C ARG A 192 5.29 7.40 -76.57
N LYS A 193 6.46 7.22 -77.18
CA LYS A 193 7.48 6.25 -76.74
C LYS A 193 7.95 6.56 -75.31
N MET A 194 8.24 7.84 -75.03
CA MET A 194 8.68 8.27 -73.69
C MET A 194 7.59 8.10 -72.62
N TRP A 195 6.32 8.32 -72.99
CA TRP A 195 5.19 8.04 -72.11
C TRP A 195 5.15 6.57 -71.69
N TRP A 196 5.25 5.64 -72.65
CA TRP A 196 5.30 4.20 -72.34
C TRP A 196 6.50 3.80 -71.50
N ILE A 197 7.69 4.35 -71.76
CA ILE A 197 8.90 4.10 -70.95
C ILE A 197 8.67 4.54 -69.49
N VAL A 198 8.14 5.75 -69.28
CA VAL A 198 7.93 6.30 -67.93
C VAL A 198 6.83 5.56 -67.16
N ASN A 199 5.74 5.15 -67.85
CA ASN A 199 4.74 4.25 -67.29
C ASN A 199 5.36 2.90 -66.89
N GLY A 200 6.15 2.29 -67.79
CA GLY A 200 6.78 1.00 -67.57
C GLY A 200 7.76 1.00 -66.40
N VAL A 201 8.60 2.03 -66.28
CA VAL A 201 9.51 2.20 -65.14
C VAL A 201 8.75 2.41 -63.84
N ALA A 202 7.71 3.23 -63.82
CA ALA A 202 6.88 3.44 -62.62
C ALA A 202 6.14 2.16 -62.21
N ALA A 203 5.59 1.41 -63.17
CA ALA A 203 4.92 0.13 -62.92
C ALA A 203 5.91 -0.91 -62.39
N LEU A 204 7.06 -1.08 -63.03
CA LEU A 204 8.12 -2.01 -62.59
C LEU A 204 8.60 -1.68 -61.18
N GLY A 205 8.92 -0.41 -60.91
CA GLY A 205 9.34 0.05 -59.59
C GLY A 205 8.28 -0.20 -58.50
N THR A 206 7.00 -0.01 -58.83
CA THR A 206 5.88 -0.30 -57.92
C THR A 206 5.76 -1.80 -57.65
N THR A 207 5.83 -2.63 -58.69
CA THR A 207 5.75 -4.10 -58.57
C THR A 207 6.89 -4.66 -57.73
N VAL A 208 8.13 -4.21 -57.95
CA VAL A 208 9.28 -4.59 -57.11
C VAL A 208 9.08 -4.13 -55.67
N TRP A 209 8.60 -2.90 -55.44
CA TRP A 209 8.35 -2.42 -54.06
C TRP A 209 7.37 -3.33 -53.33
N LEU A 210 6.22 -3.59 -53.94
CA LEU A 210 5.14 -4.39 -53.34
C LEU A 210 5.53 -5.88 -53.18
N ALA A 211 6.36 -6.43 -54.07
CA ALA A 211 6.85 -7.79 -53.95
C ALA A 211 7.68 -8.00 -52.66
N GLY A 212 8.46 -7.01 -52.23
CA GLY A 212 9.16 -7.06 -50.94
C GLY A 212 8.28 -6.64 -49.76
N ALA A 213 7.58 -5.51 -49.88
CA ALA A 213 6.80 -4.93 -48.79
C ALA A 213 5.56 -5.77 -48.40
N LEU A 214 4.83 -6.32 -49.37
CA LEU A 214 3.65 -7.16 -49.09
C LEU A 214 3.92 -8.64 -49.33
N GLY A 215 4.79 -8.99 -50.28
CA GLY A 215 5.12 -10.39 -50.57
C GLY A 215 6.03 -11.05 -49.52
N ILE A 216 6.89 -10.29 -48.84
CA ILE A 216 7.76 -10.79 -47.76
C ILE A 216 7.34 -10.19 -46.40
N ILE A 217 7.43 -8.87 -46.21
CA ILE A 217 7.15 -8.24 -44.91
C ILE A 217 5.67 -8.43 -44.51
N GLY A 218 4.73 -8.21 -45.44
CA GLY A 218 3.30 -8.46 -45.20
C GLY A 218 2.92 -9.93 -44.93
N ARG A 219 3.84 -10.88 -45.16
CA ARG A 219 3.69 -12.31 -44.81
C ARG A 219 4.43 -12.70 -43.53
N GLY A 220 5.13 -11.76 -42.86
CA GLY A 220 5.88 -12.01 -41.63
C GLY A 220 5.04 -12.40 -40.41
N GLY A 221 3.71 -12.30 -40.49
CA GLY A 221 2.79 -12.73 -39.43
C GLY A 221 2.75 -11.79 -38.23
N GLN A 222 2.13 -12.26 -37.15
CA GLN A 222 2.23 -11.60 -35.84
C GLN A 222 3.57 -11.99 -35.19
N GLY A 223 4.32 -11.01 -34.68
CA GLY A 223 5.57 -11.27 -33.97
C GLY A 223 5.43 -12.24 -32.78
N SER A 224 6.53 -12.89 -32.42
CA SER A 224 6.59 -13.89 -31.35
C SER A 224 7.30 -13.36 -30.10
N GLY A 225 6.77 -13.67 -28.91
CA GLY A 225 7.41 -13.34 -27.63
C GLY A 225 7.08 -11.95 -27.08
N TRP A 226 8.02 -11.40 -26.30
CA TRP A 226 7.81 -10.21 -25.46
C TRP A 226 7.62 -8.91 -26.25
N GLU A 227 8.23 -8.80 -27.44
CA GLU A 227 8.08 -7.65 -28.33
C GLU A 227 6.63 -7.51 -28.81
N ALA A 228 5.99 -8.64 -29.13
CA ALA A 228 4.60 -8.66 -29.56
C ALA A 228 3.62 -8.32 -28.43
N SER A 229 3.93 -8.59 -27.16
CA SER A 229 3.15 -8.04 -26.04
C SER A 229 3.28 -6.53 -25.94
N GLY A 230 4.48 -5.96 -26.12
CA GLY A 230 4.69 -4.51 -26.15
C GLY A 230 3.91 -3.84 -27.29
N TRP A 231 3.98 -4.37 -28.51
CA TRP A 231 3.20 -3.84 -29.63
C TRP A 231 1.68 -4.00 -29.42
N ASN A 232 1.23 -5.10 -28.79
CA ASN A 232 -0.18 -5.25 -28.43
C ASN A 232 -0.64 -4.27 -27.34
N GLU A 233 0.25 -3.83 -26.44
CA GLU A 233 0.00 -2.78 -25.44
C GLU A 233 -0.31 -1.44 -26.12
N ILE A 234 0.49 -1.05 -27.12
CA ILE A 234 0.28 0.15 -27.97
C ILE A 234 -1.10 0.11 -28.69
N TYR A 235 -1.67 -1.08 -28.88
CA TYR A 235 -2.97 -1.29 -29.52
C TYR A 235 -4.12 -1.69 -28.56
N LYS A 236 -3.99 -1.49 -27.24
CA LYS A 236 -5.09 -1.65 -26.28
C LYS A 236 -6.01 -0.42 -26.24
N GLN A 237 -6.92 -0.34 -27.21
CA GLN A 237 -8.10 0.52 -27.10
C GLN A 237 -9.24 -0.23 -26.40
N TYR A 238 -9.80 0.37 -25.35
CA TYR A 238 -11.10 0.00 -24.79
C TYR A 238 -12.03 1.21 -24.94
N ASP A 239 -13.21 1.01 -25.53
CA ASP A 239 -14.17 2.09 -25.84
C ASP A 239 -13.53 3.30 -26.59
N GLY A 240 -12.64 3.02 -27.54
CA GLY A 240 -11.93 4.04 -28.34
C GLY A 240 -10.91 4.89 -27.58
N LYS A 241 -10.60 4.57 -26.30
CA LYS A 241 -9.60 5.25 -25.48
C LYS A 241 -8.46 4.31 -25.10
N GLU A 242 -7.28 4.90 -24.92
CA GLU A 242 -6.06 4.21 -24.52
C GLU A 242 -6.03 4.02 -22.99
N TYR A 243 -5.68 2.81 -22.53
CA TYR A 243 -5.59 2.46 -21.12
C TYR A 243 -4.42 1.51 -20.86
N HIS A 244 -3.61 1.80 -19.83
CA HIS A 244 -2.62 0.88 -19.31
C HIS A 244 -3.29 -0.09 -18.32
N ALA A 245 -3.33 -1.38 -18.65
CA ALA A 245 -3.94 -2.41 -17.81
C ALA A 245 -2.95 -2.91 -16.74
N VAL A 246 -3.23 -2.66 -15.47
CA VAL A 246 -2.45 -3.21 -14.34
C VAL A 246 -3.15 -4.44 -13.78
N LYS A 247 -2.44 -5.56 -13.63
CA LYS A 247 -2.94 -6.77 -12.96
C LYS A 247 -2.43 -6.83 -11.52
N GLU A 248 -3.31 -7.10 -10.56
CA GLU A 248 -2.94 -7.45 -9.19
C GLU A 248 -3.86 -8.56 -8.66
N GLY A 249 -3.29 -9.64 -8.16
CA GLY A 249 -4.05 -10.85 -7.83
C GLY A 249 -4.74 -11.40 -9.09
N ASN A 250 -6.04 -11.67 -8.99
CA ASN A 250 -6.87 -12.04 -10.15
C ASN A 250 -7.51 -10.83 -10.85
N ALA A 251 -7.43 -9.64 -10.28
CA ALA A 251 -8.08 -8.44 -10.79
C ALA A 251 -7.20 -7.66 -11.79
N PHE A 252 -7.85 -7.05 -12.77
CA PHE A 252 -7.26 -6.07 -13.68
C PHE A 252 -7.89 -4.70 -13.46
N ILE A 253 -7.09 -3.62 -13.51
CA ILE A 253 -7.59 -2.24 -13.53
C ILE A 253 -7.07 -1.50 -14.75
N LEU A 254 -7.92 -0.65 -15.34
CA LEU A 254 -7.61 0.18 -16.49
C LEU A 254 -7.24 1.59 -16.01
N ASN A 255 -5.94 1.90 -16.03
CA ASN A 255 -5.44 3.23 -15.70
C ASN A 255 -5.32 4.06 -17.00
N PRO A 256 -5.98 5.23 -17.12
CA PRO A 256 -5.72 6.13 -18.24
C PRO A 256 -4.28 6.68 -18.19
N PRO A 257 -3.69 7.11 -19.32
CA PRO A 257 -2.31 7.60 -19.38
C PRO A 257 -1.99 8.73 -18.38
N SER A 258 -2.93 9.64 -18.13
CA SER A 258 -2.83 10.70 -17.11
C SER A 258 -2.66 10.15 -15.68
N GLN A 259 -3.36 9.04 -15.36
CA GLN A 259 -3.24 8.35 -14.08
C GLN A 259 -1.97 7.50 -13.98
N ALA A 260 -1.49 6.93 -15.10
CA ALA A 260 -0.19 6.25 -15.14
C ALA A 260 0.95 7.24 -14.86
N ALA A 261 0.92 8.43 -15.47
CA ALA A 261 1.83 9.53 -15.16
C ALA A 261 1.71 10.00 -13.69
N ALA A 262 0.49 10.14 -13.16
CA ALA A 262 0.26 10.49 -11.75
C ALA A 262 0.79 9.43 -10.76
N SER A 263 0.82 8.15 -11.15
CA SER A 263 1.34 7.06 -10.31
C SER A 263 2.87 6.95 -10.29
N THR A 264 3.56 7.60 -11.23
CA THR A 264 5.03 7.52 -11.40
C THR A 264 5.74 8.86 -11.17
N GLY A 265 5.09 10.00 -11.43
CA GLY A 265 5.64 11.33 -11.26
C GLY A 265 5.58 11.85 -9.81
N THR A 266 6.46 12.80 -9.49
CA THR A 266 6.32 13.61 -8.27
C THR A 266 5.19 14.63 -8.45
N ARG A 267 4.45 14.95 -7.37
CA ARG A 267 3.30 15.89 -7.42
C ARG A 267 3.64 17.31 -7.90
N ARG A 268 4.93 17.63 -8.12
CA ARG A 268 5.38 18.90 -8.71
C ARG A 268 5.20 18.96 -10.23
N ASP A 269 5.04 17.80 -10.88
CA ASP A 269 5.17 17.66 -12.35
C ASP A 269 3.82 17.39 -13.05
N LEU A 270 2.72 17.28 -12.29
CA LEU A 270 1.38 16.98 -12.81
C LEU A 270 0.61 18.25 -13.18
N LYS A 271 -0.08 18.23 -14.32
CA LYS A 271 -1.00 19.30 -14.70
C LYS A 271 -2.29 19.17 -13.89
N ALA A 272 -2.98 20.29 -13.66
CA ALA A 272 -4.23 20.31 -12.89
C ALA A 272 -5.33 19.40 -13.50
N GLU A 273 -5.34 19.25 -14.82
CA GLU A 273 -6.26 18.37 -15.55
C GLU A 273 -5.94 16.88 -15.31
N ASP A 274 -4.65 16.52 -15.23
CA ASP A 274 -4.19 15.16 -14.93
C ASP A 274 -4.48 14.79 -13.46
N GLU A 275 -4.27 15.73 -12.53
CA GLU A 275 -4.59 15.55 -11.11
C GLU A 275 -6.10 15.31 -10.90
N ALA A 276 -6.97 16.04 -11.61
CA ALA A 276 -8.42 15.88 -11.55
C ALA A 276 -8.95 14.56 -12.17
N GLN A 277 -8.23 13.98 -13.13
CA GLN A 277 -8.58 12.69 -13.74
C GLN A 277 -7.96 11.48 -13.04
N SER A 278 -6.89 11.67 -12.26
CA SER A 278 -6.20 10.59 -11.57
C SER A 278 -7.08 9.95 -10.47
N VAL A 279 -7.57 8.73 -10.72
CA VAL A 279 -8.13 7.88 -9.67
C VAL A 279 -6.97 7.21 -8.93
N PHE A 280 -7.10 6.99 -7.62
CA PHE A 280 -5.98 6.49 -6.84
C PHE A 280 -5.70 5.00 -7.04
N TYR A 281 -4.44 4.71 -7.32
CA TYR A 281 -3.86 3.39 -7.22
C TYR A 281 -2.44 3.52 -6.67
N ASN A 282 -2.11 2.72 -5.65
CA ASN A 282 -0.76 2.63 -5.10
C ASN A 282 -0.30 1.16 -5.09
N PRO A 283 0.75 0.79 -5.85
CA PRO A 283 1.25 -0.58 -5.88
C PRO A 283 1.88 -1.01 -4.54
N ILE A 284 2.38 -0.07 -3.71
CA ILE A 284 2.97 -0.37 -2.40
C ILE A 284 1.96 -1.05 -1.45
N GLN A 285 0.66 -0.79 -1.65
CA GLN A 285 -0.43 -1.38 -0.87
C GLN A 285 -0.80 -2.82 -1.28
N GLN A 286 -0.09 -3.46 -2.22
CA GLN A 286 -0.34 -4.84 -2.64
C GLN A 286 -0.29 -5.82 -1.45
N PHE A 287 0.67 -5.67 -0.54
CA PHE A 287 0.77 -6.48 0.68
C PHE A 287 -0.46 -6.32 1.60
N ASN A 288 -1.00 -5.11 1.73
CA ASN A 288 -2.22 -4.84 2.50
C ASN A 288 -3.42 -5.55 1.87
N ARG A 289 -3.52 -5.50 0.53
CA ARG A 289 -4.61 -6.15 -0.23
C ARG A 289 -4.51 -7.68 -0.17
N ASP A 290 -3.33 -8.26 -0.41
CA ASP A 290 -3.08 -9.71 -0.25
C ASP A 290 -3.46 -10.18 1.16
N LEU A 291 -2.96 -9.50 2.20
CA LEU A 291 -3.28 -9.82 3.59
C LEU A 291 -4.79 -9.68 3.87
N SER A 292 -5.45 -8.67 3.30
CA SER A 292 -6.89 -8.44 3.50
C SER A 292 -7.73 -9.55 2.86
N VAL A 293 -7.40 -9.98 1.63
CA VAL A 293 -8.07 -11.12 0.98
C VAL A 293 -7.96 -12.38 1.84
N LEU A 294 -6.75 -12.72 2.29
CA LEU A 294 -6.51 -13.93 3.09
C LEU A 294 -7.17 -13.86 4.48
N ALA A 295 -7.10 -12.71 5.15
CA ALA A 295 -7.74 -12.48 6.44
C ALA A 295 -9.28 -12.57 6.35
N ILE A 296 -9.87 -11.99 5.30
CA ILE A 296 -11.32 -12.07 5.06
C ILE A 296 -11.72 -13.50 4.66
N LYS A 297 -10.91 -14.22 3.87
CA LYS A 297 -11.16 -15.62 3.53
C LYS A 297 -11.17 -16.50 4.79
N ALA A 298 -10.14 -16.39 5.65
CA ALA A 298 -10.06 -17.11 6.93
C ALA A 298 -11.24 -16.79 7.86
N TYR A 299 -11.64 -15.52 7.96
CA TYR A 299 -12.79 -15.14 8.79
C TYR A 299 -14.13 -15.56 8.18
N GLY A 300 -14.24 -15.54 6.86
CA GLY A 300 -15.44 -15.98 6.14
C GLY A 300 -15.71 -17.47 6.33
N GLU A 301 -14.68 -18.30 6.21
CA GLU A 301 -14.76 -19.74 6.53
C GLU A 301 -15.21 -19.97 7.98
N HIS A 302 -14.65 -19.23 8.94
CA HIS A 302 -15.12 -19.24 10.33
C HIS A 302 -16.61 -18.89 10.46
N VAL A 303 -17.08 -17.87 9.75
CA VAL A 303 -18.50 -17.46 9.76
C VAL A 303 -19.39 -18.54 9.12
N LEU A 304 -18.96 -19.18 8.04
CA LEU A 304 -19.68 -20.29 7.39
C LEU A 304 -19.76 -21.51 8.31
N ALA A 305 -18.64 -21.94 8.89
CA ALA A 305 -18.57 -23.05 9.85
C ALA A 305 -19.43 -22.77 11.09
N SER A 306 -19.38 -21.55 11.63
CA SER A 306 -20.21 -21.12 12.78
C SER A 306 -21.70 -21.13 12.45
N LYS A 307 -22.10 -20.66 11.25
CA LYS A 307 -23.48 -20.73 10.75
C LYS A 307 -23.94 -22.19 10.63
N LYS A 308 -23.11 -23.08 10.08
CA LYS A 308 -23.37 -24.53 9.95
C LYS A 308 -23.53 -25.21 11.32
N GLN A 309 -22.58 -25.04 12.24
CA GLN A 309 -22.61 -25.62 13.59
C GLN A 309 -23.86 -25.12 14.37
N ARG A 310 -24.27 -23.86 14.19
CA ARG A 310 -25.49 -23.31 14.79
C ARG A 310 -26.76 -23.91 14.19
N ALA A 311 -26.80 -24.21 12.88
CA ALA A 311 -27.91 -24.89 12.23
C ALA A 311 -28.05 -26.33 12.71
N GLU A 312 -26.95 -27.08 12.77
CA GLU A 312 -26.91 -28.45 13.31
C GLU A 312 -27.34 -28.51 14.78
N ARG A 313 -26.85 -27.59 15.63
CA ARG A 313 -27.28 -27.47 17.03
C ARG A 313 -28.77 -27.15 17.17
N ARG A 314 -29.36 -26.37 16.24
CA ARG A 314 -30.82 -26.12 16.19
C ARG A 314 -31.60 -27.36 15.77
N GLN A 315 -31.16 -28.08 14.74
CA GLN A 315 -31.79 -29.34 14.30
C GLN A 315 -31.76 -30.40 15.42
N LYS A 316 -30.62 -30.59 16.09
CA LYS A 316 -30.48 -31.51 17.23
C LYS A 316 -31.42 -31.16 18.39
N ARG A 317 -31.62 -29.87 18.69
CA ARG A 317 -32.60 -29.42 19.70
C ARG A 317 -34.05 -29.65 19.27
N GLY A 318 -34.41 -29.31 18.03
CA GLY A 318 -35.75 -29.59 17.49
C GLY A 318 -36.11 -31.07 17.48
N ALA A 319 -35.13 -31.95 17.20
CA ALA A 319 -35.31 -33.40 17.26
C ALA A 319 -35.46 -33.94 18.70
N ALA A 320 -34.88 -33.26 19.70
CA ALA A 320 -35.05 -33.61 21.11
C ALA A 320 -36.43 -33.15 21.64
N ASP A 321 -36.84 -31.92 21.36
CA ASP A 321 -38.15 -31.38 21.75
C ASP A 321 -39.32 -32.08 21.02
N GLY A 322 -39.07 -32.61 19.82
CA GLY A 322 -40.03 -33.45 19.10
C GLY A 322 -40.41 -34.76 19.83
N LYS A 323 -39.59 -35.24 20.77
CA LYS A 323 -39.86 -36.43 21.59
C LYS A 323 -40.50 -36.14 22.95
N SER A 324 -40.69 -34.86 23.33
CA SER A 324 -41.14 -34.48 24.69
C SER A 324 -42.55 -33.87 24.78
N LYS A 325 -43.33 -33.88 23.68
CA LYS A 325 -44.78 -33.54 23.70
C LYS A 325 -45.61 -34.63 24.40
N GLY A 326 -45.44 -34.73 25.72
CA GLY A 326 -46.01 -35.80 26.54
C GLY A 326 -46.21 -35.47 28.03
N LYS A 327 -46.07 -34.21 28.48
CA LYS A 327 -46.59 -33.81 29.81
C LYS A 327 -46.86 -32.30 29.94
N LYS A 328 -48.15 -31.94 29.92
CA LYS A 328 -48.67 -30.63 30.31
C LYS A 328 -48.42 -30.45 31.82
N ARG A 329 -47.47 -29.58 32.21
CA ARG A 329 -47.31 -29.18 33.62
C ARG A 329 -48.04 -27.87 33.86
N LYS A 330 -49.10 -27.96 34.67
CA LYS A 330 -49.93 -26.87 35.19
C LYS A 330 -49.04 -25.86 35.91
N ARG A 331 -49.17 -24.56 35.62
CA ARG A 331 -48.84 -23.51 36.58
C ARG A 331 -50.12 -23.26 37.39
N GLU A 332 -49.96 -23.16 38.70
CA GLU A 332 -50.97 -22.65 39.62
C GLU A 332 -50.49 -21.30 40.13
N ASP A 333 -51.45 -20.47 40.52
CA ASP A 333 -51.33 -19.03 40.69
C ASP A 333 -50.79 -18.61 42.06
N GLY A 334 -50.67 -17.31 42.26
CA GLY A 334 -50.16 -16.67 43.47
C GLY A 334 -50.00 -15.17 43.29
N ASP A 335 -51.11 -14.45 43.40
CA ASP A 335 -51.23 -12.98 43.49
C ASP A 335 -50.51 -12.46 44.78
N GLU A 336 -50.28 -11.18 45.11
CA GLU A 336 -50.79 -9.84 44.73
C GLU A 336 -49.57 -8.89 44.47
N GLU A 337 -49.63 -7.57 44.21
CA GLU A 337 -50.69 -6.54 44.24
C GLU A 337 -50.38 -5.42 43.20
N GLU A 338 -51.32 -4.49 43.01
CA GLU A 338 -51.17 -3.11 42.45
C GLU A 338 -51.94 -2.16 43.44
N PRO A 339 -52.05 -0.80 43.36
CA PRO A 339 -52.05 0.01 42.12
C PRO A 339 -51.47 1.46 42.20
N ASN A 340 -51.55 2.14 41.05
CA ASN A 340 -52.33 3.39 40.83
C ASN A 340 -51.57 4.60 40.24
N GLY A 341 -52.09 5.15 39.13
CA GLY A 341 -51.54 6.31 38.43
C GLY A 341 -52.17 6.60 37.06
N LYS A 342 -53.48 6.91 37.02
CA LYS A 342 -54.29 7.32 35.82
C LYS A 342 -53.64 8.53 35.09
N GLY A 343 -53.83 8.81 33.79
CA GLY A 343 -54.61 8.27 32.65
C GLY A 343 -54.08 8.95 31.35
N SER A 344 -54.70 9.00 30.17
CA SER A 344 -56.01 8.54 29.68
C SER A 344 -56.06 8.52 28.13
N ASN A 345 -56.65 7.46 27.55
CA ASN A 345 -57.39 7.34 26.28
C ASN A 345 -56.93 7.91 24.92
N PHE A 346 -56.95 6.99 23.92
CA PHE A 346 -57.46 7.09 22.52
C PHE A 346 -56.77 8.10 21.55
N ASP A 347 -56.65 7.83 20.24
CA ASP A 347 -57.45 6.95 19.38
C ASP A 347 -56.65 6.23 18.24
N ASN A 348 -57.38 5.48 17.42
CA ASN A 348 -56.97 4.38 16.53
C ASN A 348 -56.39 4.72 15.13
N GLN A 349 -56.03 3.62 14.43
CA GLN A 349 -55.80 3.42 12.98
C GLN A 349 -54.32 3.50 12.53
N THR A 350 -53.72 2.48 11.91
CA THR A 350 -54.24 1.46 10.97
C THR A 350 -53.51 0.12 11.11
N GLY A 351 -54.16 -1.00 10.75
CA GLY A 351 -53.59 -2.33 10.87
C GLY A 351 -52.76 -2.80 9.67
N ARG A 352 -51.91 -3.82 9.88
CA ARG A 352 -51.36 -4.66 8.82
C ARG A 352 -51.37 -6.11 9.28
N SER A 353 -51.92 -6.99 8.45
CA SER A 353 -52.06 -8.42 8.72
C SER A 353 -50.74 -9.17 8.54
N ASP A 354 -50.35 -9.94 9.54
CA ASP A 354 -49.35 -11.01 9.39
C ASP A 354 -50.00 -12.20 8.68
N HIS A 355 -49.67 -12.39 7.40
CA HIS A 355 -49.96 -13.63 6.68
C HIS A 355 -48.71 -14.49 6.58
N LEU A 356 -48.79 -15.70 7.14
CA LEU A 356 -47.79 -16.75 6.92
C LEU A 356 -47.84 -17.25 5.48
N ALA A 357 -46.66 -17.37 4.87
CA ALA A 357 -46.31 -18.47 3.96
C ALA A 357 -44.99 -19.05 4.51
N SER A 358 -44.80 -20.35 4.77
CA SER A 358 -45.22 -21.54 4.02
C SER A 358 -44.61 -21.62 2.63
N GLU A 359 -43.28 -21.71 2.56
CA GLU A 359 -42.60 -22.26 1.38
C GLU A 359 -42.10 -23.68 1.65
N SER A 360 -42.32 -24.53 0.66
CA SER A 360 -42.14 -25.98 0.67
C SER A 360 -40.71 -26.40 0.32
N HIS A 361 -40.38 -27.65 0.61
CA HIS A 361 -39.08 -28.24 0.27
C HIS A 361 -38.85 -28.32 -1.25
N THR A 362 -37.87 -27.58 -1.75
CA THR A 362 -37.03 -27.98 -2.89
C THR A 362 -35.56 -27.84 -2.50
N GLY A 363 -34.77 -28.89 -2.77
CA GLY A 363 -33.42 -29.04 -2.21
C GLY A 363 -32.32 -28.35 -3.02
N GLU A 364 -32.25 -27.03 -2.98
CA GLU A 364 -31.03 -26.30 -3.37
C GLU A 364 -30.18 -25.98 -2.14
N ASN A 365 -28.91 -26.42 -2.15
CA ASN A 365 -27.89 -26.06 -1.16
C ASN A 365 -27.50 -24.59 -1.31
N THR A 366 -28.38 -23.68 -0.88
CA THR A 366 -28.11 -22.24 -0.88
C THR A 366 -26.99 -21.92 0.12
N THR A 367 -25.82 -21.55 -0.41
CA THR A 367 -24.69 -21.09 0.41
C THR A 367 -25.11 -19.83 1.18
N PRO A 368 -24.87 -19.78 2.50
CA PRO A 368 -25.41 -18.70 3.31
C PRO A 368 -24.70 -17.37 2.99
N ALA A 369 -25.49 -16.31 2.79
CA ALA A 369 -24.99 -15.02 2.34
C ALA A 369 -23.81 -14.49 3.19
N PHE A 370 -22.83 -13.93 2.48
CA PHE A 370 -21.62 -13.30 3.01
C PHE A 370 -21.41 -11.97 2.29
N THR A 371 -21.66 -10.86 3.00
CA THR A 371 -21.68 -9.51 2.42
C THR A 371 -20.50 -8.67 2.90
N ILE A 372 -19.81 -8.02 1.96
CA ILE A 372 -18.59 -7.23 2.20
C ILE A 372 -18.82 -5.79 1.75
N LEU A 373 -18.35 -4.81 2.53
CA LEU A 373 -18.26 -3.40 2.13
C LEU A 373 -16.80 -2.97 1.97
N ASP A 374 -16.44 -2.55 0.77
CA ASP A 374 -15.24 -1.77 0.48
C ASP A 374 -15.62 -0.28 0.53
N ALA A 375 -15.40 0.38 1.67
CA ALA A 375 -16.04 1.65 1.98
C ALA A 375 -15.42 2.88 1.29
N LEU A 376 -14.16 2.79 0.87
CA LEU A 376 -13.39 3.85 0.17
C LEU A 376 -12.60 3.21 -0.98
N SER A 377 -13.33 2.81 -2.01
CA SER A 377 -12.89 1.80 -2.99
C SER A 377 -12.04 2.34 -4.15
N ALA A 378 -12.06 3.65 -4.41
CA ALA A 378 -11.30 4.32 -5.48
C ALA A 378 -11.47 3.66 -6.87
N THR A 379 -10.45 2.95 -7.36
CA THR A 379 -10.48 2.21 -8.64
C THR A 379 -11.35 0.95 -8.62
N GLY A 380 -11.84 0.53 -7.44
CA GLY A 380 -12.53 -0.75 -7.26
C GLY A 380 -11.62 -1.93 -6.92
N LEU A 381 -10.29 -1.73 -6.84
CA LEU A 381 -9.34 -2.86 -6.81
C LEU A 381 -9.54 -3.82 -5.63
N ARG A 382 -9.82 -3.32 -4.41
CA ARG A 382 -10.12 -4.17 -3.25
C ARG A 382 -11.38 -5.00 -3.50
N ALA A 383 -12.49 -4.37 -3.87
CA ALA A 383 -13.73 -5.05 -4.25
C ALA A 383 -13.57 -6.08 -5.39
N LEU A 384 -12.79 -5.77 -6.43
CA LEU A 384 -12.50 -6.68 -7.55
C LEU A 384 -11.76 -7.94 -7.09
N ARG A 385 -10.74 -7.76 -6.23
CA ARG A 385 -10.01 -8.88 -5.63
C ARG A 385 -10.91 -9.69 -4.69
N TYR A 386 -11.71 -9.04 -3.84
CA TYR A 386 -12.68 -9.74 -2.99
C TYR A 386 -13.68 -10.58 -3.79
N ALA A 387 -14.15 -10.09 -4.95
CA ALA A 387 -15.08 -10.83 -5.80
C ALA A 387 -14.44 -11.97 -6.61
N SER A 388 -13.15 -11.90 -6.89
CA SER A 388 -12.42 -12.89 -7.72
C SER A 388 -11.56 -13.88 -6.93
N GLU A 389 -11.27 -13.60 -5.66
CA GLU A 389 -10.38 -14.40 -4.81
C GLU A 389 -11.10 -15.00 -3.57
N ILE A 390 -12.32 -14.55 -3.23
CA ILE A 390 -13.13 -15.09 -2.13
C ILE A 390 -14.36 -15.81 -2.70
N PRO A 391 -14.35 -17.15 -2.85
CA PRO A 391 -15.32 -17.89 -3.66
C PRO A 391 -16.75 -17.94 -3.10
N PHE A 392 -16.93 -17.60 -1.82
CA PHE A 392 -18.22 -17.60 -1.13
C PHE A 392 -18.79 -16.20 -0.89
N ALA A 393 -18.15 -15.13 -1.39
CA ALA A 393 -18.68 -13.78 -1.28
C ALA A 393 -19.93 -13.63 -2.16
N THR A 394 -21.08 -13.28 -1.57
CA THR A 394 -22.37 -13.23 -2.30
C THR A 394 -22.74 -11.83 -2.77
N CYS A 395 -22.27 -10.79 -2.08
CA CYS A 395 -22.43 -9.40 -2.50
C CYS A 395 -21.30 -8.55 -1.92
N ILE A 396 -20.68 -7.72 -2.77
CA ILE A 396 -19.64 -6.78 -2.40
C ILE A 396 -20.11 -5.39 -2.81
N VAL A 397 -20.26 -4.47 -1.85
CA VAL A 397 -20.53 -3.07 -2.16
C VAL A 397 -19.20 -2.33 -2.24
N ALA A 398 -18.98 -1.63 -3.34
CA ALA A 398 -17.81 -0.78 -3.58
C ALA A 398 -18.25 0.68 -3.54
N ASN A 399 -17.91 1.38 -2.46
CA ASN A 399 -18.34 2.76 -2.22
C ASN A 399 -17.20 3.75 -2.50
N ASP A 400 -17.49 4.85 -3.18
CA ASP A 400 -16.61 6.02 -3.23
C ASP A 400 -17.41 7.33 -3.31
N LEU A 401 -16.85 8.41 -2.77
CA LEU A 401 -17.45 9.75 -2.84
C LEU A 401 -17.25 10.41 -4.21
N SER A 402 -16.15 10.08 -4.91
CA SER A 402 -15.79 10.71 -6.17
C SER A 402 -16.50 10.09 -7.37
N SER A 403 -17.20 10.92 -8.14
CA SER A 403 -17.83 10.48 -9.40
C SER A 403 -16.82 10.03 -10.48
N SER A 404 -15.55 10.49 -10.43
CA SER A 404 -14.50 9.98 -11.33
C SER A 404 -14.02 8.58 -10.91
N ALA A 405 -13.88 8.35 -9.60
CA ALA A 405 -13.57 7.03 -9.05
C ALA A 405 -14.65 6.01 -9.42
N ILE A 406 -15.93 6.34 -9.22
CA ILE A 406 -17.05 5.46 -9.60
C ILE A 406 -17.10 5.16 -11.12
N LYS A 407 -16.72 6.10 -11.99
CA LYS A 407 -16.60 5.84 -13.44
C LYS A 407 -15.49 4.83 -13.75
N SER A 408 -14.31 4.99 -13.17
CA SER A 408 -13.20 4.04 -13.31
C SER A 408 -13.56 2.66 -12.73
N MET A 409 -14.17 2.64 -11.54
CA MET A 409 -14.64 1.44 -10.87
C MET A 409 -15.66 0.66 -11.70
N LYS A 410 -16.68 1.33 -12.26
CA LYS A 410 -17.67 0.68 -13.15
C LYS A 410 -17.01 0.06 -14.39
N LEU A 411 -16.10 0.80 -15.03
CA LEU A 411 -15.30 0.30 -16.15
C LEU A 411 -14.48 -0.94 -15.76
N ASN A 412 -13.83 -0.93 -14.59
CA ASN A 412 -13.05 -2.08 -14.12
C ASN A 412 -13.94 -3.28 -13.75
N ILE A 413 -15.11 -3.06 -13.13
CA ILE A 413 -16.09 -4.12 -12.82
C ILE A 413 -16.59 -4.80 -14.11
N GLU A 414 -16.84 -4.02 -15.16
CA GLU A 414 -17.24 -4.53 -16.48
C GLU A 414 -16.09 -5.33 -17.14
N TYR A 415 -14.88 -4.77 -17.16
CA TYR A 415 -13.69 -5.41 -17.74
C TYR A 415 -13.40 -6.79 -17.13
N ASN A 416 -13.53 -6.92 -15.80
CA ASN A 416 -13.35 -8.20 -15.10
C ASN A 416 -14.62 -9.09 -15.11
N ARG A 417 -15.75 -8.60 -15.65
CA ARG A 417 -17.05 -9.30 -15.70
C ARG A 417 -17.65 -9.64 -14.33
N LEU A 418 -17.36 -8.83 -13.31
CA LEU A 418 -17.74 -9.06 -11.91
C LEU A 418 -19.03 -8.32 -11.47
N GLY A 419 -19.74 -7.67 -12.40
CA GLY A 419 -20.94 -6.86 -12.11
C GLY A 419 -22.15 -7.60 -11.52
N LYS A 420 -22.12 -8.94 -11.45
CA LYS A 420 -23.12 -9.73 -10.70
C LYS A 420 -22.86 -9.75 -9.18
N LEU A 421 -21.61 -9.62 -8.77
CA LEU A 421 -21.18 -9.69 -7.37
C LEU A 421 -20.91 -8.30 -6.77
N ILE A 422 -20.41 -7.36 -7.59
CA ILE A 422 -20.00 -6.03 -7.13
C ILE A 422 -21.08 -4.98 -7.44
N GLN A 423 -21.53 -4.29 -6.41
CA GLN A 423 -22.46 -3.17 -6.49
C GLN A 423 -21.72 -1.84 -6.25
N PRO A 424 -21.50 -1.00 -7.27
CA PRO A 424 -20.86 0.30 -7.11
C PRO A 424 -21.82 1.36 -6.54
N ASN A 425 -21.46 2.01 -5.43
CA ASN A 425 -22.23 3.08 -4.80
C ASN A 425 -21.49 4.42 -4.79
N THR A 426 -22.15 5.49 -5.21
CA THR A 426 -21.62 6.86 -5.11
C THR A 426 -22.11 7.53 -3.83
N GLY A 427 -21.22 7.83 -2.87
CA GLY A 427 -21.61 8.56 -1.66
C GLY A 427 -20.56 8.64 -0.56
N ASP A 428 -20.83 9.47 0.45
CA ASP A 428 -20.05 9.50 1.69
C ASP A 428 -20.22 8.17 2.43
N ALA A 429 -19.09 7.51 2.72
CA ALA A 429 -19.06 6.21 3.35
C ALA A 429 -19.82 6.15 4.68
N ARG A 430 -19.83 7.24 5.47
CA ARG A 430 -20.56 7.32 6.74
C ARG A 430 -22.06 7.33 6.49
N THR A 431 -22.52 8.16 5.56
CA THR A 431 -23.94 8.26 5.18
C THR A 431 -24.45 6.92 4.64
N TYR A 432 -23.66 6.25 3.80
CA TYR A 432 -24.01 4.92 3.30
C TYR A 432 -24.05 3.86 4.42
N MET A 433 -23.04 3.81 5.29
CA MET A 433 -23.06 2.90 6.44
C MET A 433 -24.24 3.16 7.38
N TYR A 434 -24.61 4.43 7.63
CA TYR A 434 -25.78 4.77 8.44
C TYR A 434 -27.10 4.39 7.78
N SER A 435 -27.23 4.45 6.45
CA SER A 435 -28.50 4.07 5.78
C SER A 435 -28.81 2.57 5.93
N THR A 436 -27.79 1.72 6.08
CA THR A 436 -27.96 0.27 6.37
C THR A 436 -28.67 -0.05 7.70
N LEU A 437 -28.83 0.94 8.58
CA LEU A 437 -29.55 0.76 9.84
C LEU A 437 -31.08 0.82 9.66
N ASN A 438 -31.57 1.50 8.62
CA ASN A 438 -32.98 1.75 8.36
C ASN A 438 -33.38 1.30 6.94
N PRO A 439 -33.46 -0.02 6.68
CA PRO A 439 -33.78 -0.57 5.35
C PRO A 439 -35.14 -0.12 4.78
N ALA A 440 -36.07 0.34 5.63
CA ALA A 440 -37.39 0.81 5.21
C ALA A 440 -37.36 2.11 4.36
N ASN A 441 -36.32 2.95 4.51
CA ASN A 441 -36.23 4.25 3.84
C ASN A 441 -35.35 4.25 2.57
N THR A 442 -34.77 3.12 2.18
CA THR A 442 -33.84 3.02 1.03
C THR A 442 -34.47 2.28 -0.15
N GLN A 443 -35.50 2.90 -0.77
CA GLN A 443 -36.09 2.43 -2.04
C GLN A 443 -35.24 2.76 -3.29
N THR A 444 -33.90 2.72 -3.18
CA THR A 444 -33.01 2.74 -4.35
C THR A 444 -32.86 1.31 -4.88
N SER A 445 -33.49 1.03 -6.02
CA SER A 445 -33.58 -0.30 -6.62
C SER A 445 -32.20 -0.94 -6.86
N GLY A 446 -31.97 -2.08 -6.20
CA GLY A 446 -30.84 -2.98 -6.49
C GLY A 446 -29.60 -2.86 -5.59
N LEU A 447 -29.56 -1.91 -4.63
CA LEU A 447 -28.43 -1.78 -3.70
C LEU A 447 -28.67 -2.56 -2.40
N HIS A 448 -27.63 -3.15 -1.81
CA HIS A 448 -27.71 -3.83 -0.50
C HIS A 448 -28.11 -2.85 0.61
N THR A 449 -29.21 -3.14 1.30
CA THR A 449 -29.83 -2.27 2.33
C THR A 449 -29.61 -2.75 3.77
N GLY A 450 -28.86 -3.83 3.97
CA GLY A 450 -28.61 -4.42 5.30
C GLY A 450 -27.19 -4.21 5.82
N LYS A 451 -26.94 -4.69 7.04
CA LYS A 451 -25.58 -4.77 7.62
C LYS A 451 -24.65 -5.68 6.82
N PHE A 452 -23.34 -5.57 7.06
CA PHE A 452 -22.29 -6.36 6.39
C PHE A 452 -21.64 -7.41 7.30
N ASP A 453 -21.31 -8.60 6.77
CA ASP A 453 -20.46 -9.56 7.51
C ASP A 453 -19.02 -9.02 7.66
N VAL A 454 -18.57 -8.21 6.69
CA VAL A 454 -17.23 -7.58 6.66
C VAL A 454 -17.30 -6.14 6.20
N ILE A 455 -16.59 -5.22 6.88
CA ILE A 455 -16.37 -3.85 6.41
C ILE A 455 -14.86 -3.58 6.35
N ASP A 456 -14.39 -3.02 5.23
CA ASP A 456 -13.02 -2.57 5.04
C ASP A 456 -12.95 -1.03 4.95
N LEU A 457 -12.17 -0.44 5.85
CA LEU A 457 -11.88 0.99 5.91
C LEU A 457 -10.41 1.21 5.51
N ASP A 458 -10.17 1.70 4.29
CA ASP A 458 -8.84 2.03 3.77
C ASP A 458 -8.70 3.52 3.36
N PRO A 459 -8.97 4.49 4.26
CA PRO A 459 -8.92 5.90 3.93
C PRO A 459 -7.49 6.44 3.87
N TYR A 460 -7.34 7.60 3.24
CA TYR A 460 -6.14 8.41 3.38
C TYR A 460 -6.02 9.00 4.79
N GLY A 461 -4.91 8.69 5.45
CA GLY A 461 -4.68 9.15 6.82
C GLY A 461 -5.46 8.31 7.82
N SER A 462 -6.46 8.89 8.47
CA SER A 462 -7.11 8.28 9.64
C SER A 462 -8.49 7.68 9.35
N ALA A 463 -8.76 6.49 9.87
CA ALA A 463 -10.09 5.87 9.87
C ALA A 463 -11.02 6.35 11.02
N ALA A 464 -10.53 7.18 11.94
CA ALA A 464 -11.30 7.66 13.08
C ALA A 464 -12.67 8.33 12.75
N PRO A 465 -12.84 9.05 11.61
CA PRO A 465 -14.13 9.62 11.20
C PRO A 465 -15.18 8.57 10.76
N PHE A 466 -14.75 7.40 10.29
CA PHE A 466 -15.61 6.35 9.72
C PHE A 466 -15.97 5.26 10.74
N MET A 467 -15.19 5.17 11.82
CA MET A 467 -15.29 4.14 12.85
C MET A 467 -16.70 4.00 13.45
N GLU A 468 -17.37 5.11 13.72
CA GLU A 468 -18.66 5.14 14.42
C GLU A 468 -19.82 4.59 13.59
N SER A 469 -19.83 4.91 12.29
CA SER A 469 -20.76 4.33 11.33
C SER A 469 -20.43 2.87 11.04
N ALA A 470 -19.14 2.50 10.99
CA ALA A 470 -18.71 1.14 10.67
C ALA A 470 -19.06 0.12 11.77
N VAL A 471 -18.83 0.44 13.04
CA VAL A 471 -19.21 -0.47 14.15
C VAL A 471 -20.72 -0.67 14.25
N GLN A 472 -21.54 0.24 13.70
CA GLN A 472 -22.99 0.06 13.64
C GLN A 472 -23.44 -0.69 12.38
N ALA A 473 -22.80 -0.48 11.23
CA ALA A 473 -23.13 -1.14 9.97
C ALA A 473 -22.62 -2.59 9.86
N VAL A 474 -21.66 -3.00 10.70
CA VAL A 474 -21.20 -4.40 10.76
C VAL A 474 -22.22 -5.30 11.49
N LYS A 475 -22.38 -6.54 11.02
CA LYS A 475 -23.22 -7.58 11.65
C LYS A 475 -22.65 -7.99 13.01
N ASP A 476 -23.51 -8.55 13.84
CA ASP A 476 -23.10 -9.17 15.11
C ASP A 476 -22.18 -10.38 14.84
N GLY A 477 -20.95 -10.33 15.34
CA GLY A 477 -19.88 -11.28 15.03
C GLY A 477 -19.17 -11.02 13.70
N GLY A 478 -19.38 -9.88 13.06
CA GLY A 478 -18.72 -9.50 11.82
C GLY A 478 -17.30 -8.97 12.01
N LEU A 479 -16.59 -8.81 10.89
CA LEU A 479 -15.20 -8.36 10.83
C LEU A 479 -15.10 -6.90 10.38
N LEU A 480 -14.35 -6.10 11.12
CA LEU A 480 -13.95 -4.75 10.71
C LEU A 480 -12.44 -4.76 10.38
N CYS A 481 -12.09 -4.42 9.15
CA CYS A 481 -10.72 -4.25 8.69
C CYS A 481 -10.41 -2.75 8.61
N VAL A 482 -9.34 -2.28 9.24
CA VAL A 482 -9.04 -0.85 9.40
C VAL A 482 -7.60 -0.54 9.04
N THR A 483 -7.38 0.35 8.08
CA THR A 483 -6.07 0.96 7.81
C THR A 483 -6.01 2.39 8.33
N CYS A 484 -4.89 2.79 8.94
CA CYS A 484 -4.54 4.19 9.19
C CYS A 484 -3.13 4.49 8.65
N THR A 485 -3.00 5.40 7.68
CA THR A 485 -1.71 5.76 7.03
C THR A 485 -1.08 7.04 7.59
N ASP A 486 -1.61 7.61 8.67
CA ASP A 486 -1.13 8.83 9.32
C ASP A 486 -0.18 8.55 10.50
N ALA A 487 0.82 7.67 10.29
CA ALA A 487 1.81 7.33 11.31
C ALA A 487 2.56 8.56 11.89
N GLY A 488 2.71 9.64 11.13
CA GLY A 488 3.24 10.91 11.65
C GLY A 488 2.40 11.54 12.78
N VAL A 489 1.12 11.16 12.92
CA VAL A 489 0.22 11.62 13.99
C VAL A 489 0.16 10.61 15.14
N TRP A 490 -0.11 9.33 14.86
CA TRP A 490 -0.30 8.33 15.92
C TRP A 490 1.00 7.72 16.46
N ALA A 491 2.10 7.77 15.70
CA ALA A 491 3.42 7.23 16.08
C ALA A 491 4.48 8.31 16.35
N SER A 492 4.09 9.56 16.62
CA SER A 492 5.03 10.64 16.95
C SER A 492 4.52 11.58 18.03
N ASN A 493 5.46 12.15 18.80
CA ASN A 493 5.19 13.24 19.75
C ASN A 493 5.18 14.62 19.05
N GLY A 494 5.19 14.69 17.71
CA GLY A 494 5.29 15.93 16.94
C GLY A 494 3.95 16.66 16.72
N TYR A 495 2.82 15.96 16.88
CA TYR A 495 1.47 16.51 16.72
C TYR A 495 0.50 16.00 17.80
N PRO A 496 0.81 16.17 19.11
CA PRO A 496 -0.01 15.63 20.20
C PRO A 496 -1.45 16.17 20.18
N GLU A 497 -1.65 17.43 19.81
CA GLU A 497 -2.96 18.08 19.68
C GLU A 497 -3.82 17.42 18.60
N LYS A 498 -3.23 17.10 17.44
CA LYS A 498 -3.92 16.41 16.34
C LYS A 498 -4.18 14.94 16.65
N SER A 499 -3.24 14.29 17.33
CA SER A 499 -3.39 12.90 17.78
C SER A 499 -4.56 12.79 18.76
N TYR A 500 -4.63 13.69 19.74
CA TYR A 500 -5.76 13.80 20.66
C TYR A 500 -7.08 14.11 19.93
N ALA A 501 -7.10 15.05 18.97
CA ALA A 501 -8.32 15.39 18.24
C ALA A 501 -8.89 14.24 17.38
N LEU A 502 -8.03 13.38 16.81
CA LEU A 502 -8.46 12.25 15.98
C LEU A 502 -8.75 10.98 16.78
N TYR A 503 -7.87 10.63 17.71
CA TYR A 503 -7.93 9.36 18.46
C TYR A 503 -8.60 9.49 19.83
N GLY A 504 -8.83 10.72 20.30
CA GLY A 504 -9.86 11.09 21.27
C GLY A 504 -9.65 10.66 22.71
N GLY A 505 -8.70 9.77 22.99
CA GLY A 505 -8.41 9.31 24.36
C GLY A 505 -9.57 8.62 25.08
N VAL A 506 -10.60 8.13 24.38
CA VAL A 506 -11.68 7.36 25.00
C VAL A 506 -12.07 6.15 24.12
N PRO A 507 -11.78 4.91 24.55
CA PRO A 507 -12.05 3.70 23.78
C PRO A 507 -13.50 3.22 23.96
N THR A 508 -14.47 4.05 23.58
CA THR A 508 -15.90 3.76 23.82
C THR A 508 -16.84 4.00 22.64
N LYS A 509 -16.34 4.29 21.42
CA LYS A 509 -17.22 4.45 20.23
C LYS A 509 -18.08 3.20 19.94
N ALA A 510 -17.58 1.99 20.21
CA ALA A 510 -18.35 0.75 20.14
C ALA A 510 -19.12 0.44 21.44
N ALA A 511 -18.44 0.58 22.59
CA ALA A 511 -18.98 0.27 23.92
C ALA A 511 -20.32 0.97 24.20
N LYS A 512 -20.46 2.24 23.80
CA LYS A 512 -21.70 3.03 23.98
C LYS A 512 -22.93 2.45 23.25
N TYR A 513 -22.74 1.55 22.29
CA TYR A 513 -23.81 0.86 21.55
C TYR A 513 -24.06 -0.60 22.02
N GLY A 514 -23.45 -0.99 23.15
CA GLY A 514 -23.48 -2.37 23.63
C GLY A 514 -22.66 -3.33 22.76
N LEU A 515 -21.67 -2.81 22.03
CA LEU A 515 -20.80 -3.58 21.13
C LEU A 515 -19.41 -3.72 21.76
N ALA A 516 -18.98 -4.96 21.93
CA ALA A 516 -17.63 -5.33 22.31
C ALA A 516 -16.75 -5.47 21.06
N ILE A 517 -15.44 -5.31 21.27
CA ILE A 517 -14.42 -5.42 20.22
C ILE A 517 -13.36 -6.43 20.66
N GLU A 518 -12.95 -7.30 19.75
CA GLU A 518 -11.87 -8.27 19.92
C GLU A 518 -10.85 -8.06 18.78
N PRO A 519 -9.66 -7.49 19.06
CA PRO A 519 -8.57 -7.44 18.07
C PRO A 519 -8.11 -8.85 17.71
N LEU A 520 -8.20 -9.20 16.43
CA LEU A 520 -7.74 -10.49 15.91
C LEU A 520 -6.30 -10.41 15.40
N LEU A 521 -5.91 -9.26 14.85
CA LEU A 521 -4.59 -8.99 14.30
C LEU A 521 -4.39 -7.46 14.23
N SER A 522 -3.22 -6.96 14.64
CA SER A 522 -2.93 -5.52 14.69
C SER A 522 -1.47 -5.25 14.32
N LEU A 523 -1.21 -4.90 13.06
CA LEU A 523 0.13 -4.80 12.50
C LEU A 523 0.54 -3.36 12.21
N SER A 524 1.76 -2.99 12.59
CA SER A 524 2.45 -1.80 12.09
C SER A 524 3.29 -2.18 10.88
N ILE A 525 2.93 -1.70 9.69
CA ILE A 525 3.54 -2.09 8.41
C ILE A 525 4.03 -0.84 7.69
N ASP A 526 5.36 -0.69 7.60
CA ASP A 526 6.08 0.42 6.97
C ASP A 526 5.66 1.82 7.48
N PHE A 527 4.56 2.34 6.97
CA PHE A 527 4.01 3.68 7.24
C PHE A 527 2.52 3.69 7.61
N TYR A 528 1.89 2.52 7.75
CA TYR A 528 0.48 2.40 8.12
C TYR A 528 0.27 1.34 9.21
N ALA A 529 -0.78 1.52 10.00
CA ALA A 529 -1.32 0.48 10.86
C ALA A 529 -2.44 -0.26 10.12
N ARG A 530 -2.52 -1.59 10.25
CA ARG A 530 -3.62 -2.43 9.76
C ARG A 530 -4.15 -3.29 10.89
N VAL A 531 -5.43 -3.11 11.24
CA VAL A 531 -6.08 -3.79 12.36
C VAL A 531 -7.32 -4.53 11.87
N PHE A 532 -7.46 -5.78 12.29
CA PHE A 532 -8.61 -6.64 12.07
C PHE A 532 -9.30 -6.86 13.40
N VAL A 533 -10.58 -6.49 13.50
CA VAL A 533 -11.35 -6.49 14.75
C VAL A 533 -12.65 -7.24 14.54
N ARG A 534 -12.92 -8.26 15.36
CA ARG A 534 -14.25 -8.85 15.49
C ARG A 534 -15.11 -7.91 16.33
N VAL A 535 -16.33 -7.62 15.86
CA VAL A 535 -17.30 -6.78 16.57
C VAL A 535 -18.55 -7.61 16.88
N HIS A 536 -18.95 -7.66 18.15
CA HIS A 536 -20.12 -8.43 18.59
C HIS A 536 -20.91 -7.73 19.69
N ARG A 537 -22.20 -8.02 19.78
CA ARG A 537 -23.11 -7.46 20.77
C ARG A 537 -23.07 -8.29 22.05
N SER A 538 -22.33 -7.81 23.04
CA SER A 538 -22.38 -8.34 24.41
C SER A 538 -22.29 -7.22 25.44
N PRO A 539 -23.40 -6.84 26.10
CA PRO A 539 -23.40 -5.90 27.22
C PRO A 539 -22.58 -6.36 28.44
N ALA A 540 -22.24 -7.66 28.52
CA ALA A 540 -21.31 -8.18 29.52
C ALA A 540 -19.86 -7.86 29.14
N ASP A 541 -19.44 -8.24 27.94
CA ASP A 541 -18.06 -8.09 27.44
C ASP A 541 -17.65 -6.61 27.34
N VAL A 542 -18.61 -5.71 27.05
CA VAL A 542 -18.39 -4.26 27.05
C VAL A 542 -17.84 -3.72 28.38
N LYS A 543 -18.16 -4.35 29.52
CA LYS A 543 -17.69 -3.91 30.85
C LYS A 543 -16.17 -4.03 31.00
N PHE A 544 -15.54 -4.94 30.28
CA PHE A 544 -14.09 -5.14 30.28
C PHE A 544 -13.34 -4.08 29.49
N ALA A 545 -13.99 -3.30 28.62
CA ALA A 545 -13.33 -2.27 27.81
C ALA A 545 -12.54 -1.26 28.65
N SER A 546 -13.07 -0.86 29.81
CA SER A 546 -12.37 0.04 30.75
C SER A 546 -11.13 -0.59 31.40
N GLY A 547 -11.12 -1.91 31.58
CA GLY A 547 -10.00 -2.67 32.14
C GLY A 547 -8.92 -2.96 31.09
N ASN A 548 -9.34 -3.11 29.84
CA ASN A 548 -8.48 -3.25 28.66
C ASN A 548 -8.06 -1.88 28.10
N THR A 549 -8.05 -0.85 28.96
CA THR A 549 -7.57 0.49 28.64
C THR A 549 -6.49 0.90 29.65
N MET A 550 -5.37 1.40 29.15
CA MET A 550 -4.26 1.89 29.98
C MET A 550 -3.70 3.23 29.48
N VAL A 551 -3.07 3.97 30.39
CA VAL A 551 -2.11 5.02 30.09
C VAL A 551 -0.69 4.51 30.36
N VAL A 552 0.31 5.22 29.84
CA VAL A 552 1.73 4.88 29.96
C VAL A 552 2.49 6.08 30.47
N TYR A 553 3.35 5.89 31.47
CA TYR A 553 4.35 6.86 31.89
C TYR A 553 5.65 6.51 31.16
N ASN A 554 6.08 7.34 30.21
CA ASN A 554 7.20 7.08 29.32
C ASN A 554 8.34 8.09 29.53
N CYS A 555 9.58 7.60 29.63
CA CYS A 555 10.80 8.41 29.76
C CYS A 555 11.42 8.71 28.37
N ASP A 556 10.64 9.33 27.49
CA ASP A 556 10.99 9.63 26.09
C ASP A 556 12.22 10.56 25.95
N SER A 557 12.37 11.53 26.84
CA SER A 557 13.49 12.49 26.88
C SER A 557 14.75 11.95 27.58
N GLY A 558 14.69 10.74 28.13
CA GLY A 558 15.75 10.15 28.94
C GLY A 558 16.19 8.79 28.41
N CYS A 559 15.92 7.74 29.18
CA CYS A 559 16.38 6.38 28.87
C CYS A 559 15.40 5.56 28.00
N GLY A 560 14.17 6.03 27.79
CA GLY A 560 13.13 5.29 27.06
C GLY A 560 12.37 4.24 27.89
N ALA A 561 12.63 4.17 29.21
CA ALA A 561 11.90 3.28 30.10
C ALA A 561 10.44 3.73 30.32
N TRP A 562 9.54 2.76 30.52
CA TRP A 562 8.10 3.01 30.69
C TRP A 562 7.47 2.22 31.84
N SER A 563 6.33 2.70 32.32
CA SER A 563 5.42 1.99 33.24
C SER A 563 3.98 2.09 32.75
N THR A 564 3.22 1.00 32.82
CA THR A 564 1.80 0.95 32.42
C THR A 564 0.87 1.17 33.61
N GLN A 565 -0.23 1.88 33.39
CA GLN A 565 -1.29 2.06 34.38
C GLN A 565 -2.67 1.81 33.74
N PRO A 566 -3.39 0.74 34.12
CA PRO A 566 -4.76 0.53 33.66
C PRO A 566 -5.69 1.61 34.23
N LEU A 567 -6.79 1.93 33.54
CA LEU A 567 -7.81 2.85 34.05
C LEU A 567 -8.70 2.20 35.11
N THR A 568 -9.09 0.94 34.90
CA THR A 568 -9.84 0.13 35.87
C THR A 568 -9.19 -1.24 36.06
N GLN A 569 -9.44 -1.85 37.20
CA GLN A 569 -9.07 -3.24 37.48
C GLN A 569 -10.32 -4.11 37.41
N THR A 570 -10.20 -5.24 36.71
CA THR A 570 -11.22 -6.29 36.71
C THR A 570 -10.64 -7.49 37.44
N LYS A 571 -11.26 -7.90 38.55
CA LYS A 571 -10.78 -9.00 39.42
C LYS A 571 -11.77 -10.17 39.35
N PRO A 572 -11.34 -11.39 39.01
CA PRO A 572 -12.19 -12.56 39.14
C PRO A 572 -12.47 -12.84 40.63
N ARG A 573 -13.69 -13.25 40.92
CA ARG A 573 -14.16 -13.78 42.20
C ARG A 573 -15.02 -15.00 41.93
N LEU A 574 -15.11 -15.93 42.87
CA LEU A 574 -16.00 -17.08 42.75
C LEU A 574 -17.33 -16.79 43.44
N ASP A 575 -18.45 -17.13 42.80
CA ASP A 575 -19.77 -17.05 43.41
C ASP A 575 -19.94 -18.17 44.46
N LYS A 576 -21.08 -18.18 45.17
CA LYS A 576 -21.40 -19.23 46.17
C LYS A 576 -21.52 -20.64 45.57
N LYS A 577 -21.46 -20.80 44.25
CA LYS A 577 -21.55 -22.06 43.49
C LYS A 577 -20.24 -22.42 42.78
N GLY A 578 -19.17 -21.65 42.97
CA GLY A 578 -17.87 -21.85 42.34
C GLY A 578 -17.71 -21.28 40.92
N ASN A 579 -18.70 -20.56 40.39
CA ASN A 579 -18.59 -19.92 39.06
C ASN A 579 -17.77 -18.62 39.15
N PRO A 580 -16.88 -18.34 38.18
CA PRO A 580 -16.20 -17.05 38.11
C PRO A 580 -17.18 -15.92 37.75
N PHE A 581 -17.21 -14.88 38.57
CA PHE A 581 -17.79 -13.58 38.26
C PHE A 581 -16.72 -12.49 38.40
N TYR A 582 -16.87 -11.39 37.66
CA TYR A 582 -15.86 -10.33 37.63
C TYR A 582 -16.33 -9.10 38.41
N HIS A 583 -15.48 -8.61 39.31
CA HIS A 583 -15.66 -7.35 40.00
C HIS A 583 -14.83 -6.26 39.30
N HIS A 584 -15.48 -5.23 38.80
CA HIS A 584 -14.83 -4.06 38.20
C HIS A 584 -14.67 -2.96 39.26
N GLY A 585 -13.50 -2.33 39.33
CA GLY A 585 -13.23 -1.21 40.23
C GLY A 585 -12.14 -0.30 39.67
N PHE A 586 -11.96 0.89 40.24
CA PHE A 586 -10.90 1.80 39.82
C PHE A 586 -9.51 1.21 40.08
N ALA A 587 -8.55 1.50 39.20
CA ALA A 587 -7.15 1.23 39.48
C ALA A 587 -6.60 2.25 40.48
N GLN A 588 -5.77 1.80 41.42
CA GLN A 588 -4.95 2.70 42.23
C GLN A 588 -3.88 3.36 41.34
N GLY A 589 -3.58 4.62 41.59
CA GLY A 589 -2.52 5.34 40.89
C GLY A 589 -1.85 6.41 41.77
N PRO A 590 -0.82 7.10 41.25
CA PRO A 590 -0.11 6.77 40.02
C PRO A 590 0.86 5.60 40.23
N MET A 591 1.08 4.77 39.20
CA MET A 591 2.04 3.65 39.25
C MET A 591 3.52 4.09 39.08
N ALA A 592 3.76 5.37 38.77
CA ALA A 592 5.08 5.94 38.58
C ALA A 592 5.13 7.39 39.07
N ASN A 593 6.32 7.84 39.48
CA ASN A 593 6.58 9.24 39.86
C ASN A 593 6.69 10.15 38.62
N THR A 594 6.77 11.46 38.83
CA THR A 594 7.02 12.48 37.77
C THR A 594 8.37 12.32 37.07
N ASN A 595 9.28 11.55 37.67
CA ASN A 595 10.65 11.32 37.25
C ASN A 595 10.91 9.82 37.16
N CYS A 596 11.66 9.41 36.14
CA CYS A 596 11.99 8.02 35.86
C CYS A 596 12.88 7.41 36.94
N ALA A 597 12.45 6.29 37.53
CA ALA A 597 13.20 5.58 38.58
C ALA A 597 14.60 5.12 38.13
N HIS A 598 14.80 4.87 36.83
CA HIS A 598 16.08 4.39 36.31
C HIS A 598 17.08 5.53 36.10
N CYS A 599 16.68 6.66 35.49
CA CYS A 599 17.60 7.73 35.07
C CYS A 599 17.26 9.16 35.54
N GLY A 600 16.26 9.36 36.40
CA GLY A 600 15.88 10.66 36.99
C GLY A 600 15.21 11.69 36.07
N MET A 601 15.23 11.47 34.75
CA MET A 601 14.62 12.36 33.75
C MET A 601 13.09 12.36 33.84
N LYS A 602 12.45 13.43 33.35
CA LYS A 602 10.98 13.59 33.34
C LYS A 602 10.29 12.44 32.58
N THR A 603 9.13 12.04 33.07
CA THR A 603 8.23 11.09 32.38
C THR A 603 7.00 11.81 31.84
N HIS A 604 6.61 11.52 30.60
CA HIS A 604 5.39 12.03 30.00
C HIS A 604 4.30 10.95 29.96
N ILE A 605 3.03 11.37 30.00
CA ILE A 605 1.87 10.47 29.93
C ILE A 605 1.50 10.27 28.45
N GLY A 606 1.34 9.01 28.05
CA GLY A 606 0.85 8.60 26.73
C GLY A 606 -0.44 7.77 26.81
N GLY A 607 -1.23 7.83 25.74
CA GLY A 607 -2.53 7.14 25.63
C GLY A 607 -3.72 8.03 26.01
N PRO A 608 -4.83 7.45 26.50
CA PRO A 608 -5.02 6.02 26.76
C PRO A 608 -5.05 5.17 25.48
N MET A 609 -4.73 3.89 25.64
CA MET A 609 -4.60 2.91 24.57
C MET A 609 -5.06 1.52 25.04
N TRP A 610 -5.19 0.59 24.09
CA TRP A 610 -5.60 -0.78 24.36
C TRP A 610 -4.55 -1.52 25.22
N ALA A 611 -5.04 -2.24 26.24
CA ALA A 611 -4.23 -2.98 27.23
C ALA A 611 -4.52 -4.50 27.23
N GLY A 612 -5.35 -4.98 26.29
CA GLY A 612 -5.57 -6.40 26.05
C GLY A 612 -4.63 -6.95 24.97
N PRO A 613 -4.75 -8.24 24.62
CA PRO A 613 -4.03 -8.83 23.49
C PRO A 613 -4.25 -8.06 22.18
N LEU A 614 -3.20 -7.96 21.36
CA LEU A 614 -3.24 -7.36 20.03
C LEU A 614 -3.57 -8.37 18.91
N HIS A 615 -3.52 -9.67 19.24
CA HIS A 615 -3.55 -10.78 18.32
C HIS A 615 -4.41 -11.92 18.88
N ASN A 616 -5.18 -12.59 18.02
CA ASN A 616 -5.80 -13.87 18.30
C ASN A 616 -4.95 -14.95 17.61
N PRO A 617 -4.27 -15.84 18.35
CA PRO A 617 -3.32 -16.79 17.77
C PRO A 617 -3.99 -17.80 16.82
N HIS A 618 -5.27 -18.14 17.03
CA HIS A 618 -6.01 -19.02 16.14
C HIS A 618 -6.28 -18.36 14.79
N PHE A 619 -6.59 -17.06 14.77
CA PHE A 619 -6.76 -16.31 13.52
C PHE A 619 -5.47 -16.27 12.70
N ILE A 620 -4.34 -15.97 13.34
CA ILE A 620 -3.03 -15.95 12.68
C ILE A 620 -2.66 -17.35 12.16
N ARG A 621 -2.84 -18.40 12.96
CA ARG A 621 -2.61 -19.80 12.55
C ARG A 621 -3.51 -20.22 11.38
N ARG A 622 -4.78 -19.81 11.33
CA ARG A 622 -5.67 -20.11 10.19
C ARG A 622 -5.16 -19.48 8.90
N ILE A 623 -4.70 -18.22 8.93
CA ILE A 623 -4.12 -17.55 7.76
C ILE A 623 -2.81 -18.23 7.34
N LEU A 624 -1.90 -18.51 8.28
CA LEU A 624 -0.64 -19.21 8.02
C LEU A 624 -0.87 -20.59 7.39
N ALA A 625 -1.89 -21.33 7.83
CA ALA A 625 -2.26 -22.63 7.28
C ALA A 625 -2.76 -22.58 5.82
N MET A 626 -3.24 -21.42 5.34
CA MET A 626 -3.63 -21.24 3.93
C MET A 626 -2.43 -20.97 3.00
N LEU A 627 -1.32 -20.44 3.53
CA LEU A 627 -0.19 -19.98 2.70
C LEU A 627 0.49 -21.07 1.84
N PRO A 628 0.54 -22.36 2.22
CA PRO A 628 1.04 -23.42 1.36
C PRO A 628 0.12 -23.76 0.17
N GLU A 629 -1.19 -23.46 0.27
CA GLU A 629 -2.21 -23.83 -0.71
C GLU A 629 -2.46 -22.75 -1.77
N VAL A 630 -2.03 -21.51 -1.53
CA VAL A 630 -2.28 -20.38 -2.44
C VAL A 630 -1.22 -20.28 -3.54
N ASP A 631 -1.66 -19.94 -4.75
CA ASP A 631 -0.77 -19.70 -5.89
C ASP A 631 0.08 -18.44 -5.67
N ARG A 632 1.40 -18.62 -5.61
CA ARG A 632 2.42 -17.57 -5.48
C ARG A 632 2.46 -16.63 -6.68
N SER A 633 1.93 -17.03 -7.85
CA SER A 633 1.78 -16.16 -9.02
C SER A 633 0.70 -15.08 -8.84
N ILE A 634 -0.35 -15.42 -8.07
CA ILE A 634 -1.46 -14.53 -7.70
C ILE A 634 -1.05 -13.69 -6.48
N TYR A 635 -0.62 -14.36 -5.40
CA TYR A 635 -0.24 -13.73 -4.13
C TYR A 635 1.28 -13.55 -4.04
N GLN A 636 1.79 -12.52 -4.71
CA GLN A 636 3.22 -12.26 -4.81
C GLN A 636 3.88 -11.90 -3.47
N THR A 637 3.11 -11.52 -2.45
CA THR A 637 3.64 -11.13 -1.13
C THR A 637 3.61 -12.23 -0.07
N VAL A 638 3.29 -13.49 -0.43
CA VAL A 638 3.17 -14.64 0.51
C VAL A 638 4.35 -14.77 1.47
N ASP A 639 5.60 -14.67 1.01
CA ASP A 639 6.77 -14.84 1.89
C ASP A 639 6.91 -13.71 2.93
N ARG A 640 6.43 -12.49 2.59
CA ARG A 640 6.32 -11.36 3.53
C ARG A 640 5.17 -11.57 4.50
N ILE A 641 4.04 -12.11 4.06
CA ILE A 641 2.89 -12.42 4.93
C ILE A 641 3.29 -13.51 5.93
N GLU A 642 3.95 -14.57 5.48
CA GLU A 642 4.45 -15.64 6.33
C GLU A 642 5.42 -15.10 7.39
N GLY A 643 6.40 -14.29 6.99
CA GLY A 643 7.37 -13.71 7.93
C GLY A 643 6.75 -12.73 8.93
N MET A 644 5.84 -11.85 8.48
CA MET A 644 5.13 -10.88 9.32
C MET A 644 4.22 -11.58 10.33
N LEU A 645 3.37 -12.51 9.87
CA LEU A 645 2.41 -13.23 10.72
C LEU A 645 3.11 -14.20 11.68
N THR A 646 4.18 -14.86 11.26
CA THR A 646 4.98 -15.69 12.18
C THR A 646 5.61 -14.83 13.27
N THR A 647 6.15 -13.65 12.93
CA THR A 647 6.72 -12.74 13.95
C THR A 647 5.64 -12.23 14.93
N ALA A 648 4.46 -11.86 14.42
CA ALA A 648 3.33 -11.47 15.27
C ALA A 648 2.81 -12.61 16.17
N LEU A 649 2.93 -13.87 15.73
CA LEU A 649 2.62 -15.04 16.56
C LEU A 649 3.72 -15.34 17.59
N GLU A 650 4.99 -15.13 17.22
CA GLU A 650 6.17 -15.20 18.10
C GLU A 650 6.19 -14.09 19.17
N GLU A 651 5.38 -13.03 19.01
CA GLU A 651 5.35 -11.90 19.95
C GLU A 651 4.60 -12.17 21.24
N ASP A 652 3.72 -13.17 21.31
CA ASP A 652 2.95 -13.46 22.52
C ASP A 652 3.86 -14.02 23.64
N LEU A 653 3.92 -13.30 24.77
CA LEU A 653 4.72 -13.64 25.94
C LEU A 653 3.87 -14.17 27.10
N ILE A 654 2.55 -14.27 26.92
CA ILE A 654 1.66 -14.80 27.95
C ILE A 654 1.98 -16.30 28.11
N PRO A 655 2.34 -16.78 29.31
CA PRO A 655 2.58 -18.19 29.54
C PRO A 655 1.30 -18.98 29.27
N ASN A 656 1.28 -19.72 28.17
CA ASN A 656 0.29 -20.78 27.98
C ASN A 656 0.53 -21.84 29.06
N ASP A 657 -0.54 -22.42 29.60
CA ASP A 657 -0.47 -23.65 30.39
C ASP A 657 0.38 -24.71 29.66
N PRO A 658 1.12 -25.55 30.39
CA PRO A 658 2.50 -25.91 30.05
C PRO A 658 2.67 -26.60 28.69
N ILE A 659 2.97 -25.80 27.67
CA ILE A 659 3.67 -26.23 26.45
C ILE A 659 5.13 -25.75 26.54
N GLN A 660 5.83 -26.21 27.58
CA GLN A 660 7.28 -26.05 27.67
C GLN A 660 7.98 -27.04 26.73
N GLY A 661 8.93 -26.53 25.93
CA GLY A 661 10.05 -27.33 25.45
C GLY A 661 9.76 -28.49 24.49
N ALA A 662 9.03 -28.27 23.39
CA ALA A 662 9.04 -29.19 22.25
C ALA A 662 9.19 -28.43 20.92
N SER A 663 10.11 -28.90 20.08
CA SER A 663 10.36 -28.34 18.74
C SER A 663 9.09 -28.32 17.87
N SER A 664 8.94 -27.28 17.04
CA SER A 664 7.73 -26.91 16.27
C SER A 664 7.17 -27.93 15.26
N GLU A 665 7.63 -29.18 15.28
CA GLU A 665 7.11 -30.29 14.47
C GLU A 665 6.21 -31.26 15.26
N THR A 666 6.43 -31.43 16.56
CA THR A 666 5.67 -32.43 17.36
C THR A 666 4.25 -31.95 17.70
N THR A 667 3.98 -30.66 17.59
CA THR A 667 2.68 -30.04 17.89
C THR A 667 1.63 -30.35 16.80
N LEU A 668 2.04 -30.59 15.56
CA LEU A 668 1.10 -30.94 14.47
C LEU A 668 0.57 -32.38 14.55
N SER A 669 1.32 -33.29 15.19
CA SER A 669 0.92 -34.68 15.36
C SER A 669 0.16 -34.92 16.67
N LYS A 670 0.57 -34.31 17.78
CA LYS A 670 -0.04 -34.54 19.10
C LYS A 670 -1.38 -33.82 19.35
N ILE A 671 -1.73 -32.81 18.55
CA ILE A 671 -3.05 -32.16 18.64
C ILE A 671 -4.18 -33.01 18.04
N LYS A 672 -3.87 -33.97 17.15
CA LYS A 672 -4.89 -34.81 16.47
C LYS A 672 -5.78 -35.61 17.42
N ASP A 673 -5.31 -35.90 18.64
CA ASP A 673 -5.97 -36.83 19.55
C ASP A 673 -6.70 -36.14 20.72
N ALA A 674 -6.61 -34.80 20.85
CA ALA A 674 -7.12 -34.06 22.01
C ALA A 674 -8.23 -33.02 21.71
N GLU A 675 -8.32 -32.47 20.49
CA GLU A 675 -9.34 -31.48 20.09
C GLU A 675 -10.41 -32.07 19.15
N LEU A 676 -10.73 -33.35 19.32
CA LEU A 676 -11.72 -34.08 18.50
C LEU A 676 -13.18 -33.65 18.78
N ASN A 677 -13.58 -32.44 18.40
CA ASN A 677 -14.99 -32.07 18.12
C ASN A 677 -15.25 -30.67 17.50
N GLU A 678 -14.24 -29.81 17.27
CA GLU A 678 -14.45 -28.48 16.66
C GLU A 678 -13.86 -28.38 15.24
N ASP A 679 -14.58 -27.68 14.35
CA ASP A 679 -14.19 -27.49 12.94
C ASP A 679 -12.94 -26.59 12.88
N PRO A 680 -11.85 -26.97 12.17
CA PRO A 680 -10.59 -26.22 12.14
C PRO A 680 -10.69 -24.82 11.53
N ALA A 681 -11.82 -24.47 10.89
CA ALA A 681 -12.10 -23.11 10.47
C ALA A 681 -12.59 -22.20 11.63
N ILE A 682 -12.95 -22.75 12.79
CA ILE A 682 -13.47 -21.96 13.92
C ILE A 682 -12.35 -21.18 14.61
N ILE A 683 -12.48 -19.85 14.61
CA ILE A 683 -11.63 -18.94 15.38
C ILE A 683 -12.34 -18.70 16.73
N PRO A 684 -11.88 -19.27 17.86
CA PRO A 684 -12.47 -19.02 19.17
C PRO A 684 -12.38 -17.54 19.57
N ARG A 685 -13.14 -17.16 20.60
CA ARG A 685 -13.05 -15.83 21.23
C ARG A 685 -12.01 -15.87 22.34
N MET A 686 -11.14 -14.87 22.41
CA MET A 686 -10.26 -14.65 23.56
C MET A 686 -11.08 -14.29 24.81
N ASP A 687 -10.53 -14.55 26.01
CA ASP A 687 -11.13 -14.09 27.27
C ASP A 687 -11.18 -12.53 27.29
N PRO A 688 -12.36 -11.90 27.41
CA PRO A 688 -12.48 -10.44 27.51
C PRO A 688 -11.74 -9.85 28.72
N ALA A 689 -11.48 -10.63 29.77
CA ALA A 689 -10.71 -10.20 30.94
C ALA A 689 -9.19 -10.28 30.76
N LEU A 690 -8.71 -10.95 29.70
CA LEU A 690 -7.29 -11.13 29.45
C LEU A 690 -6.65 -9.78 29.13
N ARG A 691 -5.60 -9.46 29.89
CA ARG A 691 -4.76 -8.29 29.68
C ARG A 691 -3.41 -8.70 29.16
N GLU A 692 -2.81 -7.81 28.38
CA GLU A 692 -1.45 -7.93 27.91
C GLU A 692 -0.49 -7.38 28.98
N PRO A 693 0.31 -8.22 29.66
CA PRO A 693 1.26 -7.78 30.68
C PRO A 693 2.47 -7.03 30.10
N TYR A 694 2.89 -7.35 28.86
CA TYR A 694 4.11 -6.83 28.25
C TYR A 694 3.84 -6.13 26.90
N PRO A 695 3.00 -5.08 26.84
CA PRO A 695 2.42 -4.54 25.60
C PRO A 695 3.39 -3.76 24.68
N PHE A 696 4.66 -3.62 25.06
CA PHE A 696 5.62 -2.77 24.36
C PHE A 696 6.94 -3.47 24.06
N TYR A 697 7.65 -2.93 23.08
CA TYR A 697 8.98 -3.33 22.66
C TYR A 697 9.94 -2.13 22.75
N PHE A 698 11.24 -2.40 22.87
CA PHE A 698 12.30 -1.38 22.77
C PHE A 698 13.25 -1.71 21.63
N SER A 699 14.03 -0.73 21.18
CA SER A 699 15.07 -0.94 20.17
C SER A 699 16.45 -1.01 20.80
N LEU A 700 17.24 -2.03 20.43
CA LEU A 700 18.61 -2.20 20.93
C LEU A 700 19.53 -1.03 20.54
N SER A 701 19.30 -0.40 19.38
CA SER A 701 20.04 0.80 18.97
C SER A 701 19.67 2.03 19.81
N ALA A 702 18.43 2.12 20.32
CA ALA A 702 18.03 3.19 21.24
C ALA A 702 18.70 3.03 22.61
N LEU A 703 18.72 1.82 23.18
CA LEU A 703 19.42 1.54 24.44
C LEU A 703 20.92 1.84 24.32
N SER A 704 21.53 1.40 23.22
CA SER A 704 22.97 1.60 22.97
C SER A 704 23.32 3.07 22.74
N LYS A 705 22.42 3.85 22.12
CA LYS A 705 22.54 5.30 21.98
C LYS A 705 22.51 6.02 23.34
N VAL A 706 21.65 5.61 24.27
CA VAL A 706 21.59 6.21 25.64
C VAL A 706 22.92 6.06 26.36
N LEU A 707 23.63 4.93 26.18
CA LEU A 707 24.92 4.66 26.79
C LEU A 707 26.14 5.07 25.94
N HIS A 708 25.94 5.61 24.72
CA HIS A 708 27.03 5.94 23.78
C HIS A 708 27.98 4.75 23.49
N THR A 709 27.44 3.53 23.39
CA THR A 709 28.18 2.27 23.15
C THR A 709 27.82 1.64 21.80
N SER A 710 28.58 0.65 21.33
CA SER A 710 28.26 -0.08 20.10
C SER A 710 26.94 -0.86 20.26
N THR A 711 26.14 -0.92 19.20
CA THR A 711 24.83 -1.59 19.25
C THR A 711 25.00 -3.09 19.51
N ILE A 712 24.44 -3.58 20.62
CA ILE A 712 24.43 -5.01 20.95
C ILE A 712 23.66 -5.82 19.88
N SER A 713 24.18 -7.00 19.53
CA SER A 713 23.53 -7.90 18.57
C SER A 713 22.21 -8.43 19.15
N SER A 714 21.22 -8.68 18.28
CA SER A 714 19.94 -9.26 18.73
C SER A 714 20.15 -10.62 19.41
N ASP A 715 21.03 -11.46 18.86
CA ASP A 715 21.32 -12.77 19.42
C ASP A 715 22.03 -12.65 20.79
N ALA A 716 23.02 -11.76 20.97
CA ALA A 716 23.68 -11.56 22.27
C ALA A 716 22.74 -11.05 23.36
N PHE A 717 21.90 -10.04 23.05
CA PHE A 717 20.94 -9.50 24.01
C PHE A 717 19.91 -10.57 24.42
N ARG A 718 19.37 -11.32 23.46
CA ARG A 718 18.42 -12.40 23.72
C ARG A 718 19.05 -13.55 24.52
N GLY A 719 20.32 -13.87 24.23
CA GLY A 719 21.12 -14.81 25.01
C GLY A 719 21.19 -14.43 26.48
N ALA A 720 21.57 -13.19 26.77
CA ALA A 720 21.62 -12.67 28.14
C ALA A 720 20.26 -12.68 28.85
N VAL A 721 19.18 -12.26 28.17
CA VAL A 721 17.81 -12.30 28.75
C VAL A 721 17.38 -13.74 29.06
N ARG A 722 17.58 -14.68 28.12
CA ARG A 722 17.23 -16.09 28.29
C ARG A 722 18.07 -16.80 29.35
N HIS A 723 19.36 -16.46 29.45
CA HIS A 723 20.26 -16.99 30.49
C HIS A 723 19.77 -16.61 31.90
N LEU A 724 19.21 -15.41 32.05
CA LEU A 724 18.60 -14.93 33.29
C LEU A 724 17.18 -15.49 33.55
N GLY A 725 16.69 -16.41 32.73
CA GLY A 725 15.38 -17.06 32.89
C GLY A 725 14.18 -16.29 32.35
N TYR A 726 14.41 -15.18 31.65
CA TYR A 726 13.36 -14.33 31.07
C TYR A 726 13.04 -14.70 29.61
N GLN A 727 11.80 -14.51 29.20
CA GLN A 727 11.35 -14.70 27.82
C GLN A 727 11.76 -13.50 26.94
N CYS A 728 12.13 -13.77 25.69
CA CYS A 728 12.67 -12.74 24.79
C CYS A 728 12.39 -13.01 23.31
N THR A 729 11.56 -12.16 22.71
CA THR A 729 11.05 -12.28 21.35
C THR A 729 11.34 -10.99 20.55
N ARG A 730 11.20 -11.07 19.22
CA ARG A 730 11.33 -9.92 18.32
C ARG A 730 9.97 -9.26 18.16
N SER A 731 9.89 -7.99 17.79
CA SER A 731 8.61 -7.40 17.35
C SER A 731 8.54 -7.24 15.83
N HIS A 732 7.37 -7.51 15.25
CA HIS A 732 7.06 -7.32 13.82
C HIS A 732 7.22 -5.86 13.38
N THR A 733 7.07 -4.93 14.33
CA THR A 733 6.97 -3.49 14.09
C THR A 733 8.23 -2.89 13.43
N LYS A 734 9.44 -3.30 13.86
CA LYS A 734 10.73 -2.81 13.35
C LYS A 734 11.86 -3.85 13.52
N PRO A 735 12.88 -3.88 12.65
CA PRO A 735 14.08 -4.68 12.90
C PRO A 735 14.83 -4.17 14.15
N ASN A 736 15.57 -5.09 14.81
CA ASN A 736 16.28 -4.83 16.08
C ASN A 736 15.38 -4.30 17.23
N SER A 737 14.08 -4.59 17.16
CA SER A 737 13.15 -4.44 18.28
C SER A 737 13.04 -5.73 19.08
N ILE A 738 12.95 -5.60 20.40
CA ILE A 738 12.85 -6.71 21.35
C ILE A 738 11.66 -6.50 22.28
N ARG A 739 10.95 -7.59 22.55
CA ARG A 739 9.88 -7.72 23.53
C ARG A 739 10.30 -8.75 24.58
N THR A 740 10.02 -8.50 25.85
CA THR A 740 10.45 -9.36 26.96
C THR A 740 9.57 -9.15 28.20
N ASP A 741 9.52 -10.16 29.07
CA ASP A 741 8.96 -10.10 30.42
C ASP A 741 9.95 -9.53 31.47
N ALA A 742 11.22 -9.34 31.09
CA ALA A 742 12.26 -8.80 31.95
C ALA A 742 11.97 -7.33 32.35
N PRO A 743 12.08 -6.97 33.64
CA PRO A 743 11.88 -5.60 34.10
C PRO A 743 13.03 -4.68 33.67
N TRP A 744 12.76 -3.37 33.63
CA TRP A 744 13.72 -2.35 33.19
C TRP A 744 15.05 -2.34 33.94
N ASP A 745 15.08 -2.71 35.23
CA ASP A 745 16.34 -2.79 35.98
C ASP A 745 17.24 -3.93 35.52
N VAL A 746 16.67 -5.04 35.02
CA VAL A 746 17.39 -6.16 34.40
C VAL A 746 17.87 -5.77 33.00
N ILE A 747 17.01 -5.15 32.19
CA ILE A 747 17.39 -4.63 30.85
C ILE A 747 18.59 -3.67 30.97
N TRP A 748 18.57 -2.76 31.95
CA TRP A 748 19.70 -1.86 32.17
C TRP A 748 20.93 -2.54 32.79
N GLU A 749 20.79 -3.61 33.57
CA GLU A 749 21.96 -4.40 34.02
C GLU A 749 22.63 -5.10 32.84
N ILE A 750 21.86 -5.74 31.96
CA ILE A 750 22.40 -6.36 30.73
C ILE A 750 23.16 -5.32 29.90
N MET A 751 22.62 -4.11 29.74
CA MET A 751 23.30 -3.04 29.01
C MET A 751 24.54 -2.48 29.73
N ARG A 752 24.56 -2.43 31.07
CA ARG A 752 25.77 -2.08 31.86
C ARG A 752 26.86 -3.14 31.72
N GLU A 753 26.48 -4.41 31.77
CA GLU A 753 27.38 -5.54 31.60
C GLU A 753 27.90 -5.66 30.17
N TRP A 754 27.11 -5.28 29.16
CA TRP A 754 27.60 -5.14 27.78
C TRP A 754 28.73 -4.10 27.67
N VAL A 755 28.56 -2.95 28.32
CA VAL A 755 29.61 -1.91 28.39
C VAL A 755 30.84 -2.44 29.14
N ARG A 756 30.66 -3.16 30.26
CA ARG A 756 31.77 -3.71 31.05
C ARG A 756 32.55 -4.82 30.34
N GLN A 757 31.85 -5.75 29.67
CA GLN A 757 32.43 -6.99 29.16
C GLN A 757 32.85 -6.93 27.68
N LYS A 758 32.19 -6.11 26.86
CA LYS A 758 32.27 -6.20 25.39
C LYS A 758 32.50 -4.86 24.69
N SER A 759 31.93 -3.76 25.19
CA SER A 759 31.96 -2.46 24.50
C SER A 759 32.13 -1.28 25.46
N PRO A 760 33.33 -1.12 26.06
CA PRO A 760 33.62 -0.06 27.00
C PRO A 760 33.48 1.33 26.36
N ILE A 761 32.88 2.24 27.12
CA ILE A 761 32.72 3.65 26.72
C ILE A 761 34.02 4.42 26.93
N LYS A 762 34.26 5.44 26.10
CA LYS A 762 35.38 6.36 26.30
C LYS A 762 35.14 7.23 27.53
N GLU A 763 36.22 7.58 28.23
CA GLU A 763 36.17 8.58 29.31
C GLU A 763 35.57 9.89 28.78
N ASN A 764 34.75 10.54 29.61
CA ASN A 764 33.99 11.76 29.28
C ASN A 764 32.97 11.66 28.12
N ALA A 765 32.67 10.46 27.60
CA ALA A 765 31.63 10.30 26.56
C ALA A 765 30.21 10.62 27.07
N LEU A 766 29.95 10.42 28.37
CA LEU A 766 28.67 10.69 29.02
C LEU A 766 28.78 11.94 29.90
N LYS A 767 27.94 12.95 29.66
CA LYS A 767 27.88 14.15 30.50
C LYS A 767 27.09 13.86 31.79
N PRO A 768 27.47 14.40 32.97
CA PRO A 768 26.83 14.06 34.25
C PRO A 768 25.29 14.24 34.31
N SER A 769 24.73 15.17 33.53
CA SER A 769 23.28 15.43 33.44
C SER A 769 22.52 14.57 32.43
N THR A 770 23.17 13.58 31.81
CA THR A 770 22.52 12.70 30.81
C THR A 770 21.94 11.43 31.43
N ALA A 771 20.89 10.90 30.81
CA ALA A 771 20.29 9.63 31.22
C ALA A 771 21.32 8.49 31.23
N GLY A 772 22.26 8.44 30.28
CA GLY A 772 23.33 7.45 30.24
C GLY A 772 24.25 7.51 31.46
N ALA A 773 24.64 8.71 31.90
CA ALA A 773 25.44 8.88 33.12
C ALA A 773 24.69 8.36 34.36
N ALA A 774 23.40 8.69 34.50
CA ALA A 774 22.57 8.20 35.61
C ALA A 774 22.40 6.67 35.61
N ILE A 775 22.34 6.02 34.44
CA ILE A 775 22.33 4.55 34.34
C ILE A 775 23.70 3.96 34.70
N MET A 776 24.81 4.53 34.22
CA MET A 776 26.17 4.03 34.49
C MET A 776 26.65 4.30 35.92
N ALA A 777 26.09 5.29 36.62
CA ALA A 777 26.30 5.51 38.05
C ALA A 777 25.90 4.26 38.88
N LYS A 778 24.90 3.50 38.42
CA LYS A 778 24.42 2.25 39.04
C LYS A 778 25.20 1.00 38.60
N SER A 779 26.42 1.14 38.05
CA SER A 779 27.29 0.01 37.69
C SER A 779 28.02 -0.57 38.90
N ARG A 780 28.41 -1.85 38.84
CA ARG A 780 29.04 -2.60 39.95
C ARG A 780 30.24 -1.89 40.54
N GLY A 781 31.18 -1.46 39.70
CA GLY A 781 32.38 -0.74 40.14
C GLY A 781 32.07 0.58 40.85
N ASN A 782 31.04 1.30 40.40
CA ASN A 782 30.62 2.55 41.03
C ASN A 782 29.87 2.31 42.35
N ILE A 783 28.97 1.31 42.39
CA ILE A 783 28.28 0.90 43.62
C ILE A 783 29.27 0.40 44.68
N GLN A 784 30.31 -0.34 44.27
CA GLN A 784 31.35 -0.80 45.19
C GLN A 784 32.16 0.38 45.76
N LYS A 785 32.63 1.29 44.90
CA LYS A 785 33.30 2.53 45.33
C LYS A 785 32.44 3.37 46.27
N LEU A 786 31.14 3.49 46.00
CA LEU A 786 30.20 4.21 46.87
C LEU A 786 30.06 3.52 48.24
N LYS A 787 29.92 2.19 48.29
CA LYS A 787 29.85 1.43 49.55
C LYS A 787 31.15 1.51 50.36
N GLU A 788 32.30 1.50 49.69
CA GLU A 788 33.61 1.73 50.32
C GLU A 788 33.70 3.16 50.88
N GLY A 789 33.25 4.16 50.12
CA GLY A 789 33.15 5.56 50.58
C GLY A 789 32.19 5.76 51.76
N GLU A 790 30.99 5.17 51.72
CA GLU A 790 30.03 5.20 52.83
C GLU A 790 30.57 4.48 54.07
N LYS A 791 31.28 3.36 53.90
CA LYS A 791 31.94 2.66 55.01
C LYS A 791 33.01 3.56 55.64
N ASN A 792 33.86 4.20 54.82
CA ASN A 792 34.88 5.13 55.30
C ASN A 792 34.27 6.36 55.99
N LEU A 793 33.17 6.90 55.47
CA LEU A 793 32.44 8.03 56.07
C LEU A 793 31.79 7.66 57.41
N ASN A 794 31.23 6.44 57.53
CA ASN A 794 30.67 5.93 58.78
C ASN A 794 31.76 5.66 59.83
N LEU A 795 32.92 5.13 59.42
CA LEU A 795 34.09 4.97 60.29
C LEU A 795 34.61 6.34 60.77
N LEU A 796 34.75 7.33 59.86
CA LEU A 796 35.14 8.69 60.21
C LEU A 796 34.14 9.31 61.21
N LYS A 797 32.84 9.13 61.00
CA LYS A 797 31.80 9.61 61.93
C LYS A 797 31.94 8.96 63.31
N GLN A 798 32.24 7.66 63.39
CA GLN A 798 32.47 6.96 64.65
C GLN A 798 33.75 7.44 65.36
N GLU A 799 34.85 7.65 64.62
CA GLU A 799 36.09 8.20 65.18
C GLU A 799 35.90 9.63 65.72
N ILE A 800 35.18 10.50 65.00
CA ILE A 800 34.89 11.88 65.44
C ILE A 800 34.01 11.90 66.70
N VAL A 801 32.96 11.07 66.76
CA VAL A 801 32.11 10.97 67.96
C VAL A 801 32.91 10.44 69.16
N SER A 802 33.70 9.38 68.96
CA SER A 802 34.58 8.84 70.00
C SER A 802 35.64 9.84 70.48
N ALA A 803 36.17 10.68 69.58
CA ALA A 803 37.10 11.76 69.92
C ALA A 803 36.44 12.86 70.77
N ALA A 804 35.18 13.19 70.50
CA ALA A 804 34.40 14.17 71.27
C ALA A 804 33.98 13.64 72.65
N GLU A 805 33.63 12.35 72.76
CA GLU A 805 33.20 11.71 74.01
C GLU A 805 34.38 11.39 74.95
N ASN A 806 35.56 11.06 74.41
CA ASN A 806 36.74 10.61 75.16
C ASN A 806 37.92 11.60 75.12
N GLY A 807 37.64 12.88 74.85
CA GLY A 807 38.63 13.96 74.88
C GLY A 807 38.89 14.45 76.31
N LYS A 808 40.16 14.61 76.69
CA LYS A 808 40.53 15.13 78.03
C LYS A 808 40.52 16.66 78.09
N ASP A 809 40.86 17.32 76.98
CA ASP A 809 40.82 18.76 76.79
C ASP A 809 40.57 19.10 75.31
N ILE A 810 40.40 20.39 75.01
CA ILE A 810 40.06 20.87 73.65
C ILE A 810 41.18 20.54 72.64
N SER A 811 42.45 20.62 73.04
CA SER A 811 43.60 20.27 72.21
C SER A 811 43.61 18.79 71.84
N ASP A 812 43.38 17.90 72.80
CA ASP A 812 43.30 16.45 72.60
C ASP A 812 42.15 16.07 71.65
N VAL A 813 40.97 16.72 71.78
CA VAL A 813 39.86 16.54 70.83
C VAL A 813 40.27 16.96 69.41
N VAL A 814 40.86 18.16 69.24
CA VAL A 814 41.30 18.66 67.93
C VAL A 814 42.31 17.71 67.29
N THR A 815 43.35 17.30 68.02
CA THR A 815 44.37 16.37 67.51
C THR A 815 43.77 15.01 67.10
N LYS A 816 42.82 14.47 67.88
CA LYS A 816 42.13 13.21 67.55
C LYS A 816 41.27 13.34 66.29
N VAL A 817 40.55 14.45 66.12
CA VAL A 817 39.73 14.73 64.93
C VAL A 817 40.60 14.95 63.69
N GLU A 818 41.70 15.71 63.79
CA GLU A 818 42.66 15.88 62.70
C GLU A 818 43.27 14.54 62.26
N ALA A 819 43.66 13.70 63.22
CA ALA A 819 44.19 12.37 62.93
C ALA A 819 43.15 11.44 62.27
N ALA A 820 41.86 11.56 62.62
CA ALA A 820 40.76 10.83 61.96
C ALA A 820 40.52 11.32 60.52
N LEU A 821 40.55 12.64 60.30
CA LEU A 821 40.47 13.25 58.96
C LEU A 821 41.68 12.87 58.08
N TYR A 822 42.86 12.70 58.67
CA TYR A 822 44.05 12.22 57.97
C TYR A 822 43.95 10.73 57.60
N ARG A 823 43.57 9.85 58.55
CA ARG A 823 43.40 8.40 58.32
C ARG A 823 42.30 8.07 57.30
N SER A 824 41.23 8.85 57.28
CA SER A 824 40.12 8.69 56.32
C SER A 824 40.45 9.19 54.90
N GLY A 825 41.63 9.77 54.67
CA GLY A 825 42.04 10.32 53.37
C GLY A 825 41.30 11.61 52.97
N PHE A 826 40.56 12.23 53.88
CA PHE A 826 39.72 13.41 53.60
C PHE A 826 40.55 14.59 53.03
N TRP A 827 41.77 14.78 53.52
CA TRP A 827 42.70 15.80 53.03
C TRP A 827 43.20 15.55 51.58
N GLN A 828 43.26 14.30 51.12
CA GLN A 828 43.56 14.00 49.70
C GLN A 828 42.36 14.31 48.79
N ALA A 829 41.13 14.14 49.29
CA ALA A 829 39.92 14.49 48.55
C ALA A 829 39.72 16.02 48.42
N LEU A 830 40.02 16.78 49.47
CA LEU A 830 39.98 18.25 49.44
C LEU A 830 40.88 18.84 48.34
N ASN A 831 42.13 18.39 48.27
CA ASN A 831 43.10 18.88 47.27
C ASN A 831 42.77 18.46 45.82
N GLN A 832 41.86 17.52 45.59
CA GLN A 832 41.33 17.21 44.26
C GLN A 832 40.05 18.01 43.92
N SER A 833 39.42 18.65 44.91
CA SER A 833 38.13 19.34 44.74
C SER A 833 38.25 20.82 44.33
N GLU A 834 39.44 21.44 44.46
CA GLU A 834 39.64 22.85 44.06
C GLU A 834 39.55 23.09 42.54
N SER A 835 39.67 22.04 41.70
CA SER A 835 39.59 22.17 40.24
C SER A 835 38.19 22.10 39.63
N ASP A 836 37.15 21.70 40.38
CA ASP A 836 35.78 21.51 39.86
C ASP A 836 34.71 22.05 40.81
N SER A 837 34.36 23.33 40.70
CA SER A 837 33.39 24.00 41.58
C SER A 837 32.16 24.57 40.85
N ARG A 838 31.04 23.81 40.85
CA ARG A 838 29.66 24.35 40.89
C ARG A 838 28.72 23.39 41.63
N PRO A 839 27.84 23.87 42.54
CA PRO A 839 27.03 23.00 43.39
C PRO A 839 25.81 22.45 42.67
N ALA A 840 25.56 21.14 42.82
CA ALA A 840 24.30 20.50 42.50
C ALA A 840 23.41 20.43 43.75
N ASN A 841 22.16 20.85 43.62
CA ASN A 841 21.23 21.03 44.74
C ASN A 841 20.67 19.69 45.23
N MET A 842 21.19 19.16 46.36
CA MET A 842 20.66 17.94 46.99
C MET A 842 19.42 18.24 47.84
N GLN A 843 18.23 18.01 47.29
CA GLN A 843 17.02 17.88 48.09
C GLN A 843 17.01 16.52 48.79
N LYS A 844 16.84 16.53 50.12
CA LYS A 844 16.65 15.31 50.93
C LYS A 844 15.35 14.62 50.56
N GLU A 845 15.38 13.30 50.48
CA GLU A 845 14.16 12.48 50.40
C GLU A 845 13.33 12.65 51.69
N PRO A 846 11.99 12.79 51.59
CA PRO A 846 11.13 12.63 52.75
C PRO A 846 10.94 11.14 53.05
N GLN A 847 11.14 10.75 54.31
CA GLN A 847 10.81 9.40 54.78
C GLN A 847 9.30 9.16 54.63
N SER A 848 8.89 8.31 53.68
CA SER A 848 7.51 7.86 53.57
C SER A 848 7.26 6.63 54.44
N SER A 849 6.12 6.64 55.14
CA SER A 849 5.73 5.60 56.08
C SER A 849 5.33 4.29 55.38
N ASN A 850 5.57 3.17 56.07
CA ASN A 850 5.05 1.86 55.69
C ASN A 850 3.52 1.88 55.59
N GLN A 851 2.96 1.45 54.45
CA GLN A 851 1.95 0.37 54.33
C GLN A 851 1.23 0.40 52.96
N VAL A 852 1.57 -0.52 52.06
CA VAL A 852 0.61 -1.11 51.09
C VAL A 852 1.00 -2.58 50.88
N HIS A 853 0.05 -3.51 51.04
CA HIS A 853 0.25 -4.93 50.76
C HIS A 853 0.17 -5.22 49.25
N GLY A 854 1.17 -5.92 48.70
CA GLY A 854 1.16 -6.40 47.32
C GLY A 854 2.37 -7.27 46.99
N THR A 855 2.24 -8.58 47.22
CA THR A 855 3.09 -9.70 46.76
C THR A 855 4.61 -9.52 46.88
N LEU A 856 5.20 -10.16 47.90
CA LEU A 856 6.64 -10.25 48.11
C LEU A 856 7.34 -11.04 46.99
N THR A 857 7.96 -10.33 46.03
CA THR A 857 9.17 -10.83 45.38
C THR A 857 10.37 -10.24 46.11
N ASN A 858 11.26 -11.10 46.60
CA ASN A 858 12.55 -10.65 47.14
C ASN A 858 13.28 -9.85 46.04
N LYS A 859 13.50 -8.55 46.25
CA LYS A 859 14.35 -7.75 45.37
C LYS A 859 15.80 -8.21 45.53
N SER A 860 16.19 -9.23 44.79
CA SER A 860 17.60 -9.52 44.54
C SER A 860 18.27 -8.24 44.02
N ASN A 861 19.46 -7.93 44.52
CA ASN A 861 20.23 -6.80 44.00
C ASN A 861 20.52 -7.06 42.52
N THR A 862 19.90 -6.29 41.62
CA THR A 862 20.07 -6.50 40.17
C THR A 862 21.54 -6.32 39.74
N SER A 863 22.32 -5.57 40.52
CA SER A 863 23.78 -5.43 40.38
C SER A 863 24.60 -6.67 40.75
N THR A 864 23.99 -7.82 41.09
CA THR A 864 24.68 -9.10 41.32
C THR A 864 24.23 -10.23 40.39
N LEU A 865 23.42 -9.94 39.36
CA LEU A 865 22.95 -10.95 38.38
C LEU A 865 24.12 -11.44 37.51
N ASP A 866 24.30 -12.75 37.30
CA ASP A 866 25.34 -13.19 36.36
C ASP A 866 24.85 -13.02 34.91
N VAL A 867 25.52 -12.18 34.12
CA VAL A 867 25.08 -11.81 32.77
C VAL A 867 26.03 -12.42 31.75
N VAL A 868 25.59 -13.53 31.15
CA VAL A 868 26.32 -14.26 30.11
C VAL A 868 25.70 -13.98 28.74
N PHE A 869 26.49 -13.40 27.82
CA PHE A 869 26.09 -13.12 26.45
C PHE A 869 26.20 -14.35 25.54
N ASP A 870 25.39 -15.38 25.81
CA ASP A 870 25.36 -16.61 25.00
C ASP A 870 24.56 -16.40 23.69
N GLU A 871 25.25 -16.04 22.61
CA GLU A 871 24.62 -15.90 21.29
C GLU A 871 23.99 -17.20 20.77
N SER A 872 24.42 -18.38 21.24
CA SER A 872 23.83 -19.66 20.82
C SER A 872 22.43 -19.86 21.42
N LEU A 873 22.24 -19.45 22.68
CA LEU A 873 20.94 -19.43 23.36
C LEU A 873 20.00 -18.34 22.80
N GLY A 874 20.54 -17.23 22.32
CA GLY A 874 19.78 -16.13 21.72
C GLY A 874 19.39 -16.35 20.26
N ARG A 875 20.20 -17.10 19.50
CA ARG A 875 19.95 -17.46 18.11
C ARG A 875 18.85 -18.51 18.01
N GLU A 876 17.86 -18.26 17.15
CA GLU A 876 16.81 -19.25 16.89
C GLU A 876 17.22 -20.22 15.79
N VAL A 877 17.04 -21.51 16.06
CA VAL A 877 17.18 -22.59 15.08
C VAL A 877 15.93 -22.62 14.18
N VAL A 878 15.80 -21.62 13.32
CA VAL A 878 14.66 -21.52 12.41
C VAL A 878 14.86 -22.49 11.23
N LYS A 879 14.02 -23.53 11.15
CA LYS A 879 14.08 -24.55 10.08
C LYS A 879 13.82 -23.99 8.66
N LYS A 880 13.21 -22.80 8.55
CA LYS A 880 12.87 -22.13 7.29
C LYS A 880 13.29 -20.66 7.34
N ARG A 881 13.90 -20.15 6.26
CA ARG A 881 14.30 -18.74 6.16
C ARG A 881 13.06 -17.85 5.86
N LEU A 882 12.64 -17.05 6.83
CA LEU A 882 11.44 -16.19 6.73
C LEU A 882 11.78 -14.72 6.40
N VAL A 883 10.97 -14.08 5.55
CA VAL A 883 11.09 -12.65 5.20
C VAL A 883 10.35 -11.80 6.24
N ARG A 884 10.93 -11.66 7.44
CA ARG A 884 10.31 -10.93 8.57
C ARG A 884 10.26 -9.40 8.33
N TYR A 885 11.34 -8.82 7.81
CA TYR A 885 11.46 -7.40 7.52
C TYR A 885 11.96 -7.24 6.08
N GLN A 886 11.11 -6.71 5.18
CA GLN A 886 11.52 -6.44 3.81
C GLN A 886 12.08 -5.02 3.72
N LEU A 887 13.27 -4.87 3.14
CA LEU A 887 13.83 -3.55 2.84
C LEU A 887 13.09 -2.95 1.64
N ASN A 888 12.74 -1.67 1.77
CA ASN A 888 12.03 -0.91 0.75
C ASN A 888 12.84 -0.87 -0.56
N PRO A 889 12.27 -1.27 -1.72
CA PRO A 889 13.03 -1.40 -2.96
C PRO A 889 13.43 -0.07 -3.63
N ARG A 890 13.07 1.10 -3.07
CA ARG A 890 13.48 2.43 -3.54
C ARG A 890 13.71 3.40 -2.37
N ALA A 891 14.61 4.37 -2.54
CA ALA A 891 15.04 5.30 -1.48
C ALA A 891 13.96 6.27 -0.96
N ASN A 892 12.90 6.55 -1.75
CA ASN A 892 11.82 7.48 -1.39
C ASN A 892 10.52 6.76 -0.99
N TRP A 893 10.62 5.59 -0.35
CA TRP A 893 9.49 4.73 -0.03
C TRP A 893 8.81 5.13 1.29
N GLY A 894 7.58 5.63 1.18
CA GLY A 894 6.75 6.08 2.30
C GLY A 894 5.84 7.24 1.86
N PRO A 895 5.07 7.84 2.78
CA PRO A 895 4.33 9.05 2.50
C PRO A 895 5.36 10.15 2.21
N LEU A 896 5.35 10.70 1.00
CA LEU A 896 6.20 11.83 0.64
C LEU A 896 5.99 12.95 1.67
N ASN A 897 7.09 13.42 2.27
CA ASN A 897 7.04 14.52 3.24
C ASN A 897 6.25 15.70 2.66
N ARG A 898 5.37 16.26 3.48
CA ARG A 898 4.41 17.30 3.10
C ARG A 898 5.10 18.41 2.31
N ALA A 899 4.46 18.86 1.23
CA ALA A 899 5.03 19.85 0.32
C ALA A 899 5.59 21.07 1.07
N SER A 900 6.86 21.39 0.78
CA SER A 900 7.42 22.71 1.04
C SER A 900 6.50 23.74 0.41
N GLY A 901 5.82 24.56 1.24
CA GLY A 901 4.82 25.49 0.76
C GLY A 901 5.38 26.43 -0.32
N ARG A 902 4.55 26.80 -1.30
CA ARG A 902 4.86 27.94 -2.18
C ARG A 902 5.11 29.15 -1.29
N ARG A 903 6.35 29.61 -1.18
CA ARG A 903 6.58 31.04 -1.02
C ARG A 903 6.08 31.69 -2.30
N GLN A 904 4.96 32.39 -2.22
CA GLN A 904 4.61 33.36 -3.24
C GLN A 904 5.68 34.45 -3.18
N GLY A 905 6.30 34.68 -4.34
CA GLY A 905 7.08 35.85 -4.69
C GLY A 905 6.56 36.35 -6.03
#